data_AF-A0AAQ3I077-F1
#
_entry.id   AF-A0AAQ3I077-F1
#
_cell.length_a   1.000
_cell.length_b   1.000
_cell.length_c   1.000
_cell.angle_alpha   90.00
_cell.angle_beta   90.00
_cell.angle_gamma   90.00
#
_symmetry.space_group_name_H-M   'P 1'
#
loop_
_entity.id
_entity.type
_entity.pdbx_description
1 polymer ?
#
loop_
_entity_poly.entity_id
_entity_poly.type
_entity_poly.pdbx_seq_one_letter_code
_entity_poly.pdbx_strand_id
1 'polypeptide(L)'
;MKLVKKLGFLSLSAISILGPLAAINNLTTDNNLLTTKRFLSSYRSNSDSGLQSYDYVNLINNTRINSKINLRHHNGVAYIGVKEFLKSLDGLVSFSKVRVKPYQTANFYKEKEISYKFNNNKVTLNSISKYSNNNKTTNYQLEVDSKNKTITVSDNDFFTDIFTFYRRGEEDLNIDFLDTQILNKNKHLVFDLSKYGIDILNDQNDLYLPLVLINQLFLNQSNVQLYFNGQTVNLFAYSKTLRNVERLKQLKHSYLNNENHIPEGLKDFQYKYLGFLFDHYYGIKLDKNASYKDLFKKYEKYIKADNTTHYLTSRYLIEQLDDLHSSYLVTGYYNKDLETINRTVLKTQTPRSNRFKDIARRLSAYYDKELNYKNVYTPDRKTSVISFKNFEADSAAKIDQALRQAKRDGIKNIVLDVSFNSGGYLGTAYEIMGFMTDKPFKSYSYNPLTKEQKVETIKSRYKKYDFNYYVLTSPFSFSAGNIFPQMVKDNNVAKVIGFKTAGGGSAISQAILPTGDIVQLSSNNVLTDKTHHSLEYGVTPDIKLGFDPFKETQKFFDYKYIQDAVNKHLRKLSPYKSTGVIVIPYDPRLESSFDDQPLKRTSTSDDQSETNSLNSLFSNLKEREKKDAYFVLGAIGLTISLAIVLLIIKKLLK
;
A
#
# COMPACT_ATOMS: atom_id res chain seq x y z
N MET A 1 8.13 -20.38 33.84
CA MET A 1 7.49 -19.03 33.76
C MET A 1 8.40 -17.91 33.23
N LYS A 2 9.71 -17.81 33.57
CA LYS A 2 10.62 -16.78 32.98
C LYS A 2 10.95 -16.99 31.48
N LEU A 3 10.88 -18.22 30.97
CA LEU A 3 11.10 -18.54 29.55
C LEU A 3 9.91 -18.12 28.66
N VAL A 4 8.69 -18.15 29.20
CA VAL A 4 7.45 -17.73 28.51
C VAL A 4 7.38 -16.19 28.37
N LYS A 5 7.98 -15.43 29.30
CA LYS A 5 8.11 -13.96 29.16
C LYS A 5 9.18 -13.53 28.14
N LYS A 6 10.20 -14.34 27.86
CA LYS A 6 11.22 -14.04 26.82
C LYS A 6 10.77 -14.44 25.41
N LEU A 7 9.96 -15.49 25.27
CA LEU A 7 9.38 -15.89 23.98
C LEU A 7 8.19 -15.00 23.57
N GLY A 8 7.48 -14.39 24.52
CA GLY A 8 6.40 -13.42 24.24
C GLY A 8 6.87 -12.08 23.64
N PHE A 9 8.17 -11.79 23.64
CA PHE A 9 8.73 -10.58 23.00
C PHE A 9 9.19 -10.82 21.56
N LEU A 10 9.41 -12.07 21.14
CA LEU A 10 9.88 -12.43 19.80
C LEU A 10 8.76 -12.67 18.78
N SER A 11 7.50 -12.79 19.23
CA SER A 11 6.32 -12.94 18.36
C SER A 11 5.56 -11.64 18.09
N LEU A 12 5.77 -10.57 18.87
CA LEU A 12 5.21 -9.24 18.57
C LEU A 12 6.09 -8.39 17.65
N SER A 13 7.40 -8.68 17.55
CA SER A 13 8.32 -8.00 16.63
C SER A 13 8.17 -8.44 15.17
N ALA A 14 7.48 -9.57 14.91
CA ALA A 14 7.08 -9.99 13.57
C ALA A 14 5.78 -9.30 13.11
N ILE A 15 4.97 -8.81 14.05
CA ILE A 15 3.76 -8.03 13.77
C ILE A 15 4.11 -6.55 13.53
N SER A 16 5.29 -6.09 13.91
CA SER A 16 5.79 -4.72 13.62
C SER A 16 6.45 -4.56 12.24
N ILE A 17 6.43 -5.59 11.39
CA ILE A 17 6.84 -5.50 9.96
C ILE A 17 5.61 -5.27 9.06
N LEU A 18 4.40 -5.61 9.52
CA LEU A 18 3.30 -4.72 9.22
C LEU A 18 3.69 -3.42 9.92
N GLY A 19 3.86 -2.33 9.19
CA GLY A 19 3.84 -1.03 9.86
C GLY A 19 2.60 -0.95 10.77
N PRO A 20 2.33 0.19 11.43
CA PRO A 20 0.92 0.56 11.49
C PRO A 20 0.35 0.27 10.09
N LEU A 21 -0.84 -0.33 9.98
CA LEU A 21 -1.64 -0.15 8.78
C LEU A 21 -1.73 1.38 8.67
N ALA A 22 -0.71 2.02 8.09
CA ALA A 22 -0.51 3.44 8.09
C ALA A 22 -1.77 3.90 7.39
N ALA A 23 -2.49 4.80 8.07
CA ALA A 23 -3.81 5.28 7.71
C ALA A 23 -3.99 5.13 6.21
N ILE A 24 -4.77 4.12 5.83
CA ILE A 24 -4.90 3.65 4.47
C ILE A 24 -5.12 4.91 3.63
N ASN A 25 -4.20 5.18 2.70
CA ASN A 25 -4.28 6.35 1.81
C ASN A 25 -5.54 6.33 0.92
N ASN A 26 -6.40 5.33 1.07
CA ASN A 26 -7.70 5.27 0.44
C ASN A 26 -8.64 6.27 1.11
N LEU A 27 -8.56 7.50 0.59
CA LEU A 27 -9.69 8.24 0.04
C LEU A 27 -11.04 7.62 0.39
N THR A 28 -11.83 8.34 1.20
CA THR A 28 -13.05 7.91 1.92
C THR A 28 -12.80 7.38 3.34
N THR A 29 -12.22 8.25 4.18
CA THR A 29 -12.31 8.13 5.65
C THR A 29 -13.78 8.14 6.10
N ASP A 30 -14.01 7.54 7.26
CA ASP A 30 -15.28 7.07 7.84
C ASP A 30 -16.49 8.03 7.93
N ASN A 31 -16.41 9.28 7.45
CA ASN A 31 -17.32 10.32 7.94
C ASN A 31 -18.39 10.85 6.98
N ASN A 32 -18.46 10.49 5.68
CA ASN A 32 -19.52 11.05 4.82
C ASN A 32 -20.14 10.13 3.75
N LEU A 33 -19.47 9.06 3.34
CA LEU A 33 -20.07 8.04 2.46
C LEU A 33 -20.77 6.92 3.23
N LEU A 34 -20.88 7.00 4.54
CA LEU A 34 -21.47 5.93 5.36
C LEU A 34 -22.81 6.32 5.97
N THR A 35 -23.17 7.60 5.88
CA THR A 35 -24.37 8.20 6.48
C THR A 35 -25.49 8.45 5.48
N THR A 36 -25.24 8.36 4.16
CA THR A 36 -26.33 8.45 3.18
C THR A 36 -27.08 7.12 3.11
N LYS A 37 -28.35 7.11 3.54
CA LYS A 37 -29.32 6.00 3.35
C LYS A 37 -29.52 5.54 1.89
N ARG A 38 -28.79 6.14 0.94
CA ARG A 38 -28.93 5.95 -0.52
C ARG A 38 -28.27 4.65 -1.03
N PHE A 39 -27.40 4.00 -0.25
CA PHE A 39 -26.77 2.71 -0.62
C PHE A 39 -27.72 1.49 -0.60
N LEU A 40 -29.04 1.72 -0.58
CA LEU A 40 -30.05 0.73 -0.19
C LEU A 40 -31.27 0.72 -1.09
N SER A 41 -31.16 1.06 -2.38
CA SER A 41 -32.24 0.73 -3.30
C SER A 41 -32.14 -0.74 -3.70
N SER A 42 -33.17 -1.51 -3.32
CA SER A 42 -33.37 -2.89 -3.75
C SER A 42 -33.20 -3.02 -5.27
N TYR A 43 -32.19 -3.75 -5.70
CA TYR A 43 -31.97 -4.06 -7.10
C TYR A 43 -32.52 -5.45 -7.43
N ARG A 44 -33.44 -5.51 -8.39
CA ARG A 44 -33.84 -6.75 -9.07
C ARG A 44 -33.10 -6.79 -10.40
N SER A 45 -32.18 -7.74 -10.54
CA SER A 45 -31.61 -8.04 -11.85
C SER A 45 -32.61 -8.90 -12.64
N ASN A 46 -32.64 -8.74 -13.96
CA ASN A 46 -33.43 -9.62 -14.83
C ASN A 46 -32.59 -10.87 -15.11
N SER A 47 -33.17 -12.05 -14.91
CA SER A 47 -32.55 -13.32 -15.27
C SER A 47 -32.57 -13.48 -16.78
N ASP A 48 -31.40 -13.49 -17.41
CA ASP A 48 -31.22 -13.83 -18.82
C ASP A 48 -30.48 -15.18 -18.94
N SER A 49 -30.66 -15.88 -20.06
CA SER A 49 -30.05 -17.19 -20.29
C SER A 49 -28.51 -17.12 -20.24
N GLY A 50 -27.89 -17.85 -19.31
CA GLY A 50 -26.42 -17.86 -19.11
C GLY A 50 -25.88 -16.93 -18.02
N LEU A 51 -26.75 -16.19 -17.31
CA LEU A 51 -26.38 -15.43 -16.11
C LEU A 51 -26.69 -16.21 -14.83
N GLN A 52 -25.81 -16.11 -13.84
CA GLN A 52 -26.01 -16.65 -12.50
C GLN A 52 -26.17 -15.50 -11.49
N SER A 53 -27.18 -15.57 -10.64
CA SER A 53 -27.51 -14.53 -9.66
C SER A 53 -26.96 -14.87 -8.27
N TYR A 54 -26.19 -13.96 -7.70
CA TYR A 54 -25.53 -14.10 -6.40
C TYR A 54 -26.07 -13.11 -5.38
N ASP A 55 -26.07 -13.48 -4.09
CA ASP A 55 -26.40 -12.55 -3.01
C ASP A 55 -25.41 -11.38 -2.99
N TYR A 56 -25.95 -10.16 -2.91
CA TYR A 56 -25.18 -8.95 -2.73
C TYR A 56 -25.15 -8.53 -1.25
N VAL A 57 -23.96 -8.58 -0.64
CA VAL A 57 -23.79 -8.38 0.79
C VAL A 57 -22.99 -7.11 1.06
N ASN A 58 -23.49 -6.21 1.90
CA ASN A 58 -22.77 -5.02 2.33
C ASN A 58 -22.12 -5.23 3.70
N LEU A 59 -20.82 -5.55 3.68
CA LEU A 59 -20.01 -5.77 4.88
C LEU A 59 -19.46 -4.48 5.49
N ILE A 60 -19.64 -3.33 4.84
CA ILE A 60 -19.19 -2.03 5.37
C ILE A 60 -19.97 -1.67 6.63
N ASN A 61 -21.30 -1.79 6.54
CA ASN A 61 -22.25 -1.47 7.62
C ASN A 61 -22.83 -2.73 8.27
N ASN A 62 -22.41 -3.93 7.85
CA ASN A 62 -22.94 -5.21 8.31
C ASN A 62 -24.46 -5.33 8.13
N THR A 63 -24.99 -4.69 7.08
CA THR A 63 -26.41 -4.69 6.72
C THR A 63 -26.64 -5.62 5.55
N ARG A 64 -27.57 -6.57 5.67
CA ARG A 64 -27.97 -7.43 4.56
C ARG A 64 -28.77 -6.61 3.57
N ILE A 65 -28.23 -6.40 2.37
CA ILE A 65 -28.99 -5.82 1.26
C ILE A 65 -29.78 -6.97 0.64
N ASN A 66 -31.11 -6.84 0.55
CA ASN A 66 -31.92 -7.82 -0.19
C ASN A 66 -31.82 -7.52 -1.69
N SER A 67 -30.66 -7.82 -2.27
CA SER A 67 -30.38 -7.60 -3.70
C SER A 67 -29.47 -8.70 -4.24
N LYS A 68 -29.55 -8.87 -5.56
CA LYS A 68 -28.76 -9.87 -6.29
C LYS A 68 -27.86 -9.17 -7.31
N ILE A 69 -26.70 -9.73 -7.56
CA ILE A 69 -25.82 -9.34 -8.68
C ILE A 69 -25.73 -10.49 -9.66
N ASN A 70 -25.87 -10.17 -10.94
CA ASN A 70 -25.72 -11.14 -12.02
C ASN A 70 -24.27 -11.19 -12.51
N LEU A 71 -23.74 -12.41 -12.55
CA LEU A 71 -22.43 -12.70 -13.10
C LEU A 71 -22.55 -13.74 -14.22
N ARG A 72 -21.69 -13.62 -15.22
CA ARG A 72 -21.50 -14.63 -16.25
C ARG A 72 -20.22 -15.40 -15.96
N HIS A 73 -20.23 -16.72 -16.09
CA HIS A 73 -19.03 -17.52 -15.94
C HIS A 73 -18.44 -17.87 -17.29
N HIS A 74 -17.13 -17.69 -17.43
CA HIS A 74 -16.38 -18.09 -18.60
C HIS A 74 -15.04 -18.67 -18.16
N ASN A 75 -14.79 -19.94 -18.51
CA ASN A 75 -13.61 -20.69 -18.08
C ASN A 75 -13.35 -20.64 -16.56
N GLY A 76 -14.41 -20.75 -15.75
CA GLY A 76 -14.31 -20.71 -14.28
C GLY A 76 -14.05 -19.33 -13.67
N VAL A 77 -14.05 -18.26 -14.47
CA VAL A 77 -13.88 -16.88 -14.01
C VAL A 77 -15.23 -16.17 -14.03
N ALA A 78 -15.51 -15.40 -12.98
CA ALA A 78 -16.69 -14.56 -12.90
C ALA A 78 -16.50 -13.23 -13.65
N TYR A 79 -17.39 -12.98 -14.60
CA TYR A 79 -17.49 -11.76 -15.37
C TYR A 79 -18.76 -10.98 -14.98
N ILE A 80 -18.67 -9.67 -14.98
CA ILE A 80 -19.78 -8.76 -14.69
C ILE A 80 -19.96 -7.79 -15.86
N GLY A 81 -21.21 -7.51 -16.22
CA GLY A 81 -21.53 -6.50 -17.22
C GLY A 81 -21.12 -5.11 -16.72
N VAL A 82 -20.59 -4.24 -17.60
CA VAL A 82 -20.17 -2.89 -17.21
C VAL A 82 -21.32 -2.12 -16.56
N LYS A 83 -22.55 -2.25 -17.08
CA LYS A 83 -23.74 -1.61 -16.54
C LYS A 83 -24.13 -2.18 -15.18
N GLU A 84 -24.08 -3.51 -15.02
CA GLU A 84 -24.37 -4.20 -13.75
C GLU A 84 -23.36 -3.80 -12.66
N PHE A 85 -22.06 -3.77 -12.99
CA PHE A 85 -20.99 -3.35 -12.09
C PHE A 85 -21.23 -1.94 -11.56
N LEU A 86 -21.43 -0.97 -12.45
CA LEU A 86 -21.66 0.41 -12.04
C LEU A 86 -22.95 0.57 -11.22
N LYS A 87 -24.02 -0.20 -11.52
CA LYS A 87 -25.26 -0.20 -10.72
C LYS A 87 -25.04 -0.76 -9.32
N SER A 88 -24.20 -1.78 -9.17
CA SER A 88 -23.85 -2.32 -7.85
C SER A 88 -23.16 -1.30 -6.94
N LEU A 89 -22.59 -0.25 -7.53
CA LEU A 89 -21.92 0.87 -6.88
C LEU A 89 -22.81 2.11 -6.71
N ASP A 90 -24.13 2.00 -6.90
CA ASP A 90 -25.03 3.14 -6.75
C ASP A 90 -24.84 3.83 -5.38
N GLY A 91 -24.73 5.16 -5.42
CA GLY A 91 -24.35 6.01 -4.29
C GLY A 91 -22.86 6.32 -4.21
N LEU A 92 -21.97 5.38 -4.55
CA LEU A 92 -20.54 5.67 -4.77
C LEU A 92 -20.35 6.30 -6.15
N VAL A 93 -21.00 5.73 -7.15
CA VAL A 93 -21.08 6.20 -8.52
C VAL A 93 -22.55 6.51 -8.81
N SER A 94 -22.85 7.59 -9.53
CA SER A 94 -24.25 7.95 -9.83
C SER A 94 -24.47 8.14 -11.32
N PHE A 95 -25.41 7.37 -11.87
CA PHE A 95 -25.88 7.45 -13.25
C PHE A 95 -26.90 8.56 -13.50
N SER A 96 -27.52 9.06 -12.44
CA SER A 96 -28.43 10.18 -12.54
C SER A 96 -27.66 11.48 -12.35
N LYS A 97 -28.17 12.58 -12.93
CA LYS A 97 -27.64 13.89 -12.61
C LYS A 97 -27.82 14.15 -11.12
N VAL A 98 -26.71 14.26 -10.39
CA VAL A 98 -26.69 14.53 -8.95
C VAL A 98 -26.01 15.85 -8.67
N ARG A 99 -26.57 16.61 -7.74
CA ARG A 99 -25.94 17.81 -7.17
C ARG A 99 -25.45 17.46 -5.78
N VAL A 100 -24.15 17.59 -5.56
CA VAL A 100 -23.52 17.24 -4.29
C VAL A 100 -22.58 18.35 -3.83
N LYS A 101 -22.50 18.57 -2.51
CA LYS A 101 -21.39 19.32 -1.93
C LYS A 101 -20.18 18.38 -1.87
N PRO A 102 -19.04 18.73 -2.46
CA PRO A 102 -17.88 17.84 -2.47
C PRO A 102 -17.39 17.46 -1.06
N TYR A 103 -17.57 18.36 -0.10
CA TYR A 103 -17.31 18.16 1.32
C TYR A 103 -18.29 19.00 2.17
N GLN A 104 -18.49 18.65 3.45
CA GLN A 104 -19.53 19.26 4.31
C GLN A 104 -19.40 20.79 4.40
N THR A 105 -18.16 21.28 4.51
CA THR A 105 -17.84 22.71 4.63
C THR A 105 -17.73 23.42 3.27
N ALA A 106 -18.01 22.75 2.16
CA ALA A 106 -17.93 23.35 0.84
C ALA A 106 -19.01 24.42 0.68
N ASN A 107 -18.58 25.62 0.31
CA ASN A 107 -19.46 26.74 -0.09
C ASN A 107 -19.86 26.65 -1.56
N PHE A 108 -19.59 25.54 -2.23
CA PHE A 108 -19.94 25.28 -3.63
C PHE A 108 -20.45 23.85 -3.80
N TYR A 109 -21.22 23.64 -4.86
CA TYR A 109 -21.69 22.34 -5.31
C TYR A 109 -21.01 21.89 -6.60
N LYS A 110 -20.92 20.56 -6.75
CA LYS A 110 -20.56 19.83 -7.97
C LYS A 110 -21.83 19.18 -8.52
N GLU A 111 -22.21 19.51 -9.74
CA GLU A 111 -23.20 18.73 -10.50
C GLU A 111 -22.46 17.64 -11.26
N LYS A 112 -22.88 16.38 -11.11
CA LYS A 112 -22.23 15.23 -11.72
C LYS A 112 -23.24 14.40 -12.49
N GLU A 113 -22.83 13.93 -13.66
CA GLU A 113 -23.61 13.07 -14.53
C GLU A 113 -22.70 12.00 -15.14
N ILE A 114 -23.15 10.74 -15.15
CA ILE A 114 -22.48 9.65 -15.85
C ILE A 114 -23.45 9.03 -16.84
N SER A 115 -23.10 9.10 -18.12
CA SER A 115 -23.88 8.46 -19.18
C SER A 115 -23.27 7.11 -19.55
N TYR A 116 -24.11 6.11 -19.79
CA TYR A 116 -23.73 4.81 -20.35
C TYR A 116 -24.34 4.65 -21.73
N LYS A 117 -23.55 4.22 -22.71
CA LYS A 117 -24.02 3.84 -24.04
C LYS A 117 -23.40 2.51 -24.46
N PHE A 118 -24.22 1.59 -24.93
CA PHE A 118 -23.79 0.36 -25.59
C PHE A 118 -24.08 0.46 -27.09
N ASN A 119 -23.13 0.03 -27.92
CA ASN A 119 -23.27 -0.06 -29.36
C ASN A 119 -22.55 -1.31 -29.85
N ASN A 120 -23.28 -2.43 -29.92
CA ASN A 120 -22.83 -3.75 -30.37
C ASN A 120 -21.52 -4.23 -29.72
N ASN A 121 -20.36 -3.78 -30.19
CA ASN A 121 -19.04 -4.18 -29.68
C ASN A 121 -18.39 -3.14 -28.74
N LYS A 122 -19.09 -2.05 -28.41
CA LYS A 122 -18.53 -0.96 -27.60
C LYS A 122 -19.43 -0.54 -26.45
N VAL A 123 -18.83 -0.31 -25.29
CA VAL A 123 -19.43 0.46 -24.19
C VAL A 123 -18.69 1.78 -24.05
N THR A 124 -19.43 2.89 -24.04
CA THR A 124 -18.89 4.22 -23.77
C THR A 124 -19.50 4.79 -22.51
N LEU A 125 -18.64 5.24 -21.59
CA LEU A 125 -18.99 5.98 -20.40
C LEU A 125 -18.50 7.43 -20.55
N ASN A 126 -19.36 8.41 -20.27
CA ASN A 126 -18.94 9.80 -20.14
C ASN A 126 -19.20 10.26 -18.71
N SER A 127 -18.21 10.88 -18.09
CA SER A 127 -18.30 11.48 -16.76
C SER A 127 -18.14 12.98 -16.89
N ILE A 128 -19.22 13.71 -16.59
CA ILE A 128 -19.27 15.17 -16.67
C ILE A 128 -19.46 15.73 -15.26
N SER A 129 -18.57 16.63 -14.83
CA SER A 129 -18.71 17.36 -13.57
C SER A 129 -18.68 18.87 -13.80
N LYS A 130 -19.67 19.60 -13.27
CA LYS A 130 -19.76 21.08 -13.31
C LYS A 130 -19.63 21.67 -11.92
N TYR A 131 -18.74 22.64 -11.76
CA TYR A 131 -18.41 23.27 -10.48
C TYR A 131 -18.99 24.69 -10.40
N SER A 132 -19.77 24.97 -9.35
CA SER A 132 -20.50 26.24 -9.21
C SER A 132 -19.66 27.45 -8.77
N ASN A 133 -18.50 27.22 -8.16
CA ASN A 133 -17.62 28.30 -7.70
C ASN A 133 -16.81 28.97 -8.81
N ASN A 134 -16.55 28.27 -9.91
CA ASN A 134 -15.64 28.73 -10.96
C ASN A 134 -16.12 28.40 -12.38
N ASN A 135 -17.36 27.93 -12.52
CA ASN A 135 -17.94 27.44 -13.78
C ASN A 135 -17.07 26.40 -14.52
N LYS A 136 -16.13 25.75 -13.83
CA LYS A 136 -15.28 24.71 -14.42
C LYS A 136 -16.16 23.51 -14.78
N THR A 137 -15.97 22.97 -15.97
CA THR A 137 -16.58 21.71 -16.40
C THR A 137 -15.46 20.73 -16.73
N THR A 138 -15.51 19.53 -16.14
CA THR A 138 -14.69 18.39 -16.57
C THR A 138 -15.55 17.45 -17.41
N ASN A 139 -14.94 16.86 -18.44
CA ASN A 139 -15.57 15.88 -19.31
C ASN A 139 -14.53 14.81 -19.62
N TYR A 140 -14.75 13.61 -19.08
CA TYR A 140 -13.89 12.46 -19.27
C TYR A 140 -14.68 11.32 -19.88
N GLN A 141 -14.03 10.53 -20.73
CA GLN A 141 -14.63 9.40 -21.42
C GLN A 141 -13.81 8.14 -21.18
N LEU A 142 -14.50 7.02 -21.02
CA LEU A 142 -13.95 5.68 -21.07
C LEU A 142 -14.70 4.86 -22.12
N GLU A 143 -13.97 4.17 -22.99
CA GLU A 143 -14.51 3.24 -23.98
C GLU A 143 -13.95 1.84 -23.74
N VAL A 144 -14.83 0.84 -23.67
CA VAL A 144 -14.49 -0.58 -23.71
C VAL A 144 -14.85 -1.10 -25.10
N ASP A 145 -13.88 -1.66 -25.83
CA ASP A 145 -14.06 -2.21 -27.18
C ASP A 145 -13.77 -3.72 -27.17
N SER A 146 -14.81 -4.54 -27.34
CA SER A 146 -14.68 -6.00 -27.33
C SER A 146 -14.00 -6.56 -28.59
N LYS A 147 -14.06 -5.84 -29.71
CA LYS A 147 -13.43 -6.28 -30.97
C LYS A 147 -11.92 -6.11 -30.91
N ASN A 148 -11.48 -4.95 -30.43
CA ASN A 148 -10.06 -4.64 -30.27
C ASN A 148 -9.48 -5.16 -28.94
N LYS A 149 -10.33 -5.61 -28.01
CA LYS A 149 -9.97 -6.02 -26.64
C LYS A 149 -9.23 -4.90 -25.90
N THR A 150 -9.69 -3.67 -26.03
CA THR A 150 -9.07 -2.50 -25.42
C THR A 150 -10.04 -1.77 -24.48
N ILE A 151 -9.46 -1.09 -23.49
CA ILE A 151 -10.15 -0.08 -22.69
C ILE A 151 -9.37 1.22 -22.86
N THR A 152 -10.00 2.23 -23.45
CA THR A 152 -9.41 3.54 -23.72
C THR A 152 -10.01 4.57 -22.79
N VAL A 153 -9.16 5.39 -22.17
CA VAL A 153 -9.57 6.45 -21.24
C VAL A 153 -8.98 7.77 -21.71
N SER A 154 -9.82 8.80 -21.78
CA SER A 154 -9.42 10.15 -22.21
C SER A 154 -8.50 10.86 -21.22
N ASP A 155 -8.43 10.38 -19.98
CA ASP A 155 -7.64 10.96 -18.90
C ASP A 155 -7.63 10.00 -17.71
N ASN A 156 -6.52 9.90 -17.00
CA ASN A 156 -6.46 9.10 -15.78
C ASN A 156 -7.35 9.67 -14.66
N ASP A 157 -7.65 10.98 -14.70
CA ASP A 157 -8.60 11.64 -13.80
C ASP A 157 -10.02 11.06 -13.91
N PHE A 158 -10.37 10.33 -14.98
CA PHE A 158 -11.67 9.65 -15.10
C PHE A 158 -11.96 8.76 -13.87
N PHE A 159 -10.95 8.02 -13.40
CA PHE A 159 -11.11 7.04 -12.33
C PHE A 159 -11.32 7.67 -10.95
N THR A 160 -10.99 8.95 -10.76
CA THR A 160 -11.32 9.69 -9.53
C THR A 160 -12.56 10.54 -9.72
N ASP A 161 -12.74 11.12 -10.91
CA ASP A 161 -13.92 11.93 -11.23
C ASP A 161 -15.20 11.11 -11.13
N ILE A 162 -15.20 9.82 -11.54
CA ILE A 162 -16.38 8.94 -11.56
C ILE A 162 -17.08 8.81 -10.19
N PHE A 163 -16.39 9.06 -9.08
CA PHE A 163 -17.00 9.03 -7.76
C PHE A 163 -17.90 10.25 -7.49
N THR A 164 -19.05 9.99 -6.91
CA THR A 164 -20.00 11.03 -6.46
C THR A 164 -19.32 11.95 -5.45
N PHE A 165 -18.68 11.35 -4.44
CA PHE A 165 -17.88 12.02 -3.43
C PHE A 165 -16.44 11.49 -3.49
N TYR A 166 -15.49 12.40 -3.63
CA TYR A 166 -14.06 12.12 -3.58
C TYR A 166 -13.43 13.12 -2.61
N ARG A 167 -12.74 12.61 -1.59
CA ARG A 167 -12.11 13.44 -0.56
C ARG A 167 -10.79 12.81 -0.13
N ARG A 168 -9.71 13.60 -0.18
CA ARG A 168 -8.42 13.23 0.41
C ARG A 168 -8.53 13.18 1.92
N GLY A 169 -7.87 12.21 2.55
CA GLY A 169 -7.79 12.20 4.01
C GLY A 169 -7.13 13.48 4.53
N GLU A 170 -6.17 14.02 3.76
CA GLU A 170 -5.35 15.17 4.16
C GLU A 170 -6.17 16.47 4.25
N GLU A 171 -7.36 16.50 3.65
CA GLU A 171 -8.29 17.63 3.75
C GLU A 171 -8.94 17.76 5.14
N ASP A 172 -8.77 16.78 6.03
CA ASP A 172 -9.17 16.88 7.44
C ASP A 172 -8.09 17.50 8.34
N LEU A 173 -6.89 17.77 7.79
CA LEU A 173 -5.75 18.29 8.54
C LEU A 173 -5.61 19.81 8.44
N ASN A 174 -4.67 20.38 9.21
CA ASN A 174 -4.33 21.80 9.18
C ASN A 174 -3.45 22.17 7.99
N ILE A 175 -3.91 21.84 6.78
CA ILE A 175 -3.18 22.02 5.53
C ILE A 175 -4.11 22.57 4.46
N ASP A 176 -3.57 23.46 3.63
CA ASP A 176 -4.21 23.97 2.42
C ASP A 176 -3.42 23.53 1.17
N PHE A 177 -4.10 22.87 0.23
CA PHE A 177 -3.57 22.61 -1.12
C PHE A 177 -3.87 23.82 -1.99
N LEU A 178 -2.86 24.66 -2.23
CA LEU A 178 -3.03 25.96 -2.89
C LEU A 178 -3.05 25.84 -4.42
N ASP A 179 -2.25 24.95 -4.99
CA ASP A 179 -2.14 24.76 -6.44
C ASP A 179 -1.71 23.32 -6.78
N THR A 180 -2.05 22.86 -7.98
CA THR A 180 -1.61 21.58 -8.54
C THR A 180 -1.29 21.75 -10.02
N GLN A 181 -0.05 21.48 -10.39
CA GLN A 181 0.45 21.57 -11.75
C GLN A 181 0.78 20.19 -12.29
N ILE A 182 0.29 19.86 -13.48
CA ILE A 182 0.67 18.65 -14.23
C ILE A 182 1.53 19.11 -15.39
N LEU A 183 2.82 18.76 -15.38
CA LEU A 183 3.81 19.31 -16.31
C LEU A 183 3.71 18.68 -17.71
N ASN A 184 3.27 17.43 -17.79
CA ASN A 184 3.19 16.65 -19.02
C ASN A 184 1.94 15.77 -19.01
N LYS A 185 0.78 16.42 -19.08
CA LYS A 185 -0.53 15.75 -19.01
C LYS A 185 -0.72 14.77 -20.16
N ASN A 186 -1.06 13.52 -19.85
CA ASN A 186 -1.32 12.49 -20.86
C ASN A 186 -2.83 12.23 -20.98
N LYS A 187 -3.39 12.53 -22.15
CA LYS A 187 -4.84 12.48 -22.41
C LYS A 187 -5.31 11.20 -23.09
N HIS A 188 -4.48 10.17 -23.22
CA HIS A 188 -4.91 8.91 -23.81
C HIS A 188 -4.21 7.73 -23.15
N LEU A 189 -4.94 7.02 -22.30
CA LEU A 189 -4.50 5.79 -21.66
C LEU A 189 -5.25 4.61 -22.29
N VAL A 190 -4.50 3.62 -22.80
CA VAL A 190 -5.06 2.42 -23.43
C VAL A 190 -4.59 1.19 -22.66
N PHE A 191 -5.55 0.45 -22.10
CA PHE A 191 -5.35 -0.89 -21.57
C PHE A 191 -5.64 -1.90 -22.68
N ASP A 192 -4.59 -2.49 -23.23
CA ASP A 192 -4.69 -3.53 -24.26
C ASP A 192 -4.74 -4.91 -23.59
N LEU A 193 -5.95 -5.47 -23.49
CA LEU A 193 -6.19 -6.75 -22.82
C LEU A 193 -5.71 -7.93 -23.67
N SER A 194 -5.56 -7.75 -24.99
CA SER A 194 -5.05 -8.79 -25.89
C SER A 194 -3.61 -9.19 -25.55
N LYS A 195 -2.79 -8.23 -25.08
CA LYS A 195 -1.42 -8.48 -24.60
C LYS A 195 -1.34 -9.48 -23.46
N TYR A 196 -2.42 -9.64 -22.68
CA TYR A 196 -2.48 -10.55 -21.54
C TYR A 196 -3.37 -11.77 -21.80
N GLY A 197 -3.98 -11.88 -22.98
CA GLY A 197 -4.93 -12.94 -23.29
C GLY A 197 -6.18 -12.89 -22.41
N ILE A 198 -6.62 -11.68 -22.05
CA ILE A 198 -7.84 -11.45 -21.26
C ILE A 198 -8.97 -11.12 -22.24
N ASP A 199 -10.08 -11.85 -22.09
CA ASP A 199 -11.23 -11.70 -22.97
C ASP A 199 -12.22 -10.65 -22.46
N ILE A 200 -12.97 -10.08 -23.40
CA ILE A 200 -14.15 -9.25 -23.15
C ILE A 200 -15.32 -10.01 -23.74
N LEU A 201 -16.27 -10.41 -22.89
CA LEU A 201 -17.47 -11.09 -23.39
C LEU A 201 -18.47 -10.04 -23.85
N ASN A 202 -19.24 -10.39 -24.86
CA ASN A 202 -20.24 -9.54 -25.45
C ASN A 202 -21.57 -10.30 -25.42
N ASP A 203 -22.62 -9.65 -24.92
CA ASP A 203 -23.98 -10.04 -25.27
C ASP A 203 -24.67 -8.88 -25.98
N GLN A 204 -25.88 -9.11 -26.48
CA GLN A 204 -26.61 -8.10 -27.25
C GLN A 204 -26.99 -6.84 -26.43
N ASN A 205 -26.67 -6.78 -25.14
CA ASN A 205 -27.11 -5.75 -24.20
C ASN A 205 -25.96 -5.03 -23.46
N ASP A 206 -24.80 -5.68 -23.25
CA ASP A 206 -23.65 -5.15 -22.51
C ASP A 206 -22.34 -5.87 -22.88
N LEU A 207 -21.22 -5.29 -22.42
CA LEU A 207 -19.92 -5.95 -22.41
C LEU A 207 -19.60 -6.42 -20.99
N TYR A 208 -19.01 -7.60 -20.88
CA TYR A 208 -18.63 -8.19 -19.60
C TYR A 208 -17.12 -8.28 -19.50
N LEU A 209 -16.62 -7.85 -18.35
CA LEU A 209 -15.22 -7.91 -17.97
C LEU A 209 -15.07 -8.83 -16.74
N PRO A 210 -13.90 -9.47 -16.54
CA PRO A 210 -13.63 -10.19 -15.31
C PRO A 210 -13.85 -9.26 -14.11
N LEU A 211 -14.59 -9.73 -13.10
CA LEU A 211 -15.01 -8.88 -11.98
C LEU A 211 -13.81 -8.23 -11.28
N VAL A 212 -12.74 -8.98 -11.03
CA VAL A 212 -11.52 -8.43 -10.39
C VAL A 212 -10.82 -7.39 -11.25
N LEU A 213 -10.89 -7.49 -12.59
CA LEU A 213 -10.28 -6.53 -13.51
C LEU A 213 -11.05 -5.22 -13.53
N ILE A 214 -12.37 -5.26 -13.70
CA ILE A 214 -13.20 -4.05 -13.69
C ILE A 214 -13.21 -3.40 -12.30
N ASN A 215 -13.21 -4.21 -11.23
CA ASN A 215 -13.05 -3.74 -9.86
C ASN A 215 -11.73 -3.00 -9.69
N GLN A 216 -10.60 -3.58 -10.12
CA GLN A 216 -9.30 -2.92 -10.07
C GLN A 216 -9.27 -1.64 -10.90
N LEU A 217 -9.81 -1.63 -12.13
CA LEU A 217 -9.83 -0.42 -12.97
C LEU A 217 -10.59 0.73 -12.31
N PHE A 218 -11.82 0.49 -11.89
CA PHE A 218 -12.73 1.55 -11.45
C PHE A 218 -12.54 1.93 -9.98
N LEU A 219 -12.14 0.97 -9.13
CA LEU A 219 -12.07 1.16 -7.68
C LEU A 219 -10.64 1.18 -7.13
N ASN A 220 -9.58 1.18 -7.94
CA ASN A 220 -8.19 1.26 -7.45
C ASN A 220 -7.93 2.40 -6.45
N GLN A 221 -8.61 3.54 -6.61
CA GLN A 221 -8.47 4.71 -5.74
C GLN A 221 -9.51 4.76 -4.60
N SER A 222 -10.28 3.70 -4.41
CA SER A 222 -11.38 3.62 -3.44
C SER A 222 -11.03 2.68 -2.29
N ASN A 223 -11.38 3.07 -1.06
CA ASN A 223 -11.31 2.17 0.09
C ASN A 223 -12.36 1.06 -0.01
N VAL A 224 -13.46 1.33 -0.73
CA VAL A 224 -14.57 0.42 -0.96
C VAL A 224 -14.34 -0.39 -2.23
N GLN A 225 -14.57 -1.70 -2.15
CA GLN A 225 -14.33 -2.68 -3.21
C GLN A 225 -15.46 -3.70 -3.29
N LEU A 226 -15.57 -4.39 -4.44
CA LEU A 226 -16.33 -5.63 -4.58
C LEU A 226 -15.42 -6.85 -4.45
N TYR A 227 -15.90 -7.87 -3.74
CA TYR A 227 -15.22 -9.14 -3.55
C TYR A 227 -16.16 -10.31 -3.75
N PHE A 228 -15.87 -11.14 -4.75
CA PHE A 228 -16.62 -12.37 -5.01
C PHE A 228 -15.89 -13.56 -4.39
N ASN A 229 -16.58 -14.32 -3.56
CA ASN A 229 -16.02 -15.48 -2.86
C ASN A 229 -16.56 -16.82 -3.38
N GLY A 230 -17.14 -16.81 -4.60
CA GLY A 230 -17.81 -17.96 -5.22
C GLY A 230 -19.26 -18.16 -4.81
N GLN A 231 -19.67 -17.60 -3.66
CA GLN A 231 -21.05 -17.72 -3.15
C GLN A 231 -21.79 -16.38 -3.10
N THR A 232 -21.07 -15.31 -2.81
CA THR A 232 -21.64 -13.97 -2.60
C THR A 232 -20.74 -12.91 -3.23
N VAL A 233 -21.34 -11.81 -3.68
CA VAL A 233 -20.62 -10.59 -4.04
C VAL A 233 -20.69 -9.64 -2.86
N ASN A 234 -19.53 -9.26 -2.32
CA ASN A 234 -19.43 -8.50 -1.08
C ASN A 234 -18.92 -7.09 -1.38
N LEU A 235 -19.70 -6.08 -1.01
CA LEU A 235 -19.22 -4.71 -0.89
C LEU A 235 -18.54 -4.56 0.48
N PHE A 236 -17.23 -4.27 0.49
CA PHE A 236 -16.47 -4.13 1.71
C PHE A 236 -15.50 -2.95 1.63
N ALA A 237 -14.95 -2.55 2.78
CA ALA A 237 -13.96 -1.49 2.86
C ALA A 237 -12.66 -2.05 3.45
N TYR A 238 -11.51 -1.84 2.80
CA TYR A 238 -10.22 -2.36 3.26
C TYR A 238 -9.93 -1.93 4.71
N SER A 239 -10.15 -0.65 5.03
CA SER A 239 -9.86 -0.11 6.37
C SER A 239 -10.65 -0.74 7.50
N LYS A 240 -11.88 -1.15 7.23
CA LYS A 240 -12.77 -1.78 8.21
C LYS A 240 -12.54 -3.28 8.29
N THR A 241 -12.32 -3.93 7.15
CA THR A 241 -12.28 -5.39 7.07
C THR A 241 -10.92 -5.95 7.44
N LEU A 242 -9.82 -5.39 6.93
CA LEU A 242 -8.48 -5.94 7.16
C LEU A 242 -8.00 -5.80 8.62
N ARG A 243 -8.61 -4.90 9.39
CA ARG A 243 -8.30 -4.69 10.82
C ARG A 243 -9.23 -5.48 11.75
N ASN A 244 -10.21 -6.21 11.22
CA ASN A 244 -11.21 -6.91 12.01
C ASN A 244 -11.32 -8.36 11.56
N VAL A 245 -10.84 -9.28 12.40
CA VAL A 245 -10.77 -10.72 12.12
C VAL A 245 -12.14 -11.30 11.78
N GLU A 246 -13.22 -10.88 12.46
CA GLU A 246 -14.56 -11.39 12.19
C GLU A 246 -15.10 -10.92 10.84
N ARG A 247 -14.89 -9.65 10.49
CA ARG A 247 -15.24 -9.15 9.15
C ARG A 247 -14.44 -9.83 8.05
N LEU A 248 -13.17 -10.12 8.31
CA LEU A 248 -12.31 -10.84 7.37
C LEU A 248 -12.79 -12.29 7.17
N LYS A 249 -13.20 -12.98 8.23
CA LYS A 249 -13.83 -14.31 8.15
C LYS A 249 -15.12 -14.26 7.35
N GLN A 250 -15.98 -13.27 7.60
CA GLN A 250 -17.23 -13.08 6.84
C GLN A 250 -16.97 -12.86 5.34
N LEU A 251 -16.01 -11.99 4.99
CA LEU A 251 -15.62 -11.73 3.60
C LEU A 251 -15.26 -13.03 2.85
N LYS A 252 -14.51 -13.91 3.54
CA LYS A 252 -14.03 -15.17 2.96
C LYS A 252 -14.99 -16.35 3.08
N HIS A 253 -16.05 -16.22 3.88
CA HIS A 253 -16.95 -17.34 4.20
C HIS A 253 -17.67 -17.82 2.96
N SER A 254 -17.39 -19.06 2.55
CA SER A 254 -17.93 -19.67 1.34
C SER A 254 -17.92 -21.18 1.48
N TYR A 255 -18.85 -21.88 0.83
CA TYR A 255 -18.80 -23.34 0.72
C TYR A 255 -17.48 -23.81 0.07
N LEU A 256 -16.87 -22.97 -0.79
CA LEU A 256 -15.57 -23.24 -1.42
C LEU A 256 -14.39 -23.30 -0.45
N ASN A 257 -14.55 -22.84 0.80
CA ASN A 257 -13.52 -23.00 1.82
C ASN A 257 -13.17 -24.48 2.06
N ASN A 258 -14.11 -25.40 1.81
CA ASN A 258 -13.89 -26.83 1.98
C ASN A 258 -13.50 -27.53 0.66
N GLU A 259 -13.32 -26.77 -0.42
CA GLU A 259 -12.91 -27.31 -1.72
C GLU A 259 -11.39 -27.31 -1.86
N ASN A 260 -10.85 -28.49 -2.18
CA ASN A 260 -9.41 -28.71 -2.36
C ASN A 260 -8.95 -28.51 -3.80
N HIS A 261 -9.81 -27.97 -4.67
CA HIS A 261 -9.52 -27.74 -6.07
C HIS A 261 -9.99 -26.35 -6.53
N ILE A 262 -9.03 -25.49 -6.90
CA ILE A 262 -9.29 -24.25 -7.63
C ILE A 262 -9.50 -24.61 -9.11
N PRO A 263 -10.58 -24.15 -9.77
CA PRO A 263 -10.80 -24.37 -11.20
C PRO A 263 -9.60 -23.98 -12.06
N GLU A 264 -9.25 -24.81 -13.03
CA GLU A 264 -8.06 -24.61 -13.87
C GLU A 264 -8.08 -23.27 -14.61
N GLY A 265 -9.22 -22.90 -15.20
CA GLY A 265 -9.34 -21.63 -15.90
C GLY A 265 -9.27 -20.40 -14.99
N LEU A 266 -9.60 -20.53 -13.69
CA LEU A 266 -9.40 -19.47 -12.71
C LEU A 266 -7.91 -19.27 -12.38
N LYS A 267 -7.15 -20.36 -12.25
CA LYS A 267 -5.68 -20.30 -12.08
C LYS A 267 -4.99 -19.73 -13.32
N ASP A 268 -5.43 -20.14 -14.51
CA ASP A 268 -4.94 -19.61 -15.78
C ASP A 268 -5.20 -18.10 -15.90
N PHE A 269 -6.41 -17.66 -15.52
CA PHE A 269 -6.73 -16.24 -15.49
C PHE A 269 -5.91 -15.46 -14.45
N GLN A 270 -5.62 -16.02 -13.27
CA GLN A 270 -4.71 -15.38 -12.30
C GLN A 270 -3.31 -15.18 -12.85
N TYR A 271 -2.75 -16.17 -13.54
CA TYR A 271 -1.47 -16.03 -14.21
C TYR A 271 -1.49 -14.86 -15.22
N LYS A 272 -2.50 -14.80 -16.09
CA LYS A 272 -2.67 -13.72 -17.08
C LYS A 272 -2.87 -12.35 -16.41
N TYR A 273 -3.70 -12.30 -15.37
CA TYR A 273 -4.06 -11.09 -14.65
C TYR A 273 -2.88 -10.51 -13.86
N LEU A 274 -1.98 -11.35 -13.33
CA LEU A 274 -0.77 -10.87 -12.63
C LEU A 274 0.09 -9.98 -13.54
N GLY A 275 0.29 -10.38 -14.81
CA GLY A 275 1.01 -9.56 -15.78
C GLY A 275 0.32 -8.21 -16.01
N PHE A 276 -1.00 -8.21 -16.19
CA PHE A 276 -1.79 -6.99 -16.36
C PHE A 276 -1.70 -6.08 -15.13
N LEU A 277 -1.91 -6.65 -13.94
CA LEU A 277 -1.91 -5.94 -12.67
C LEU A 277 -0.57 -5.24 -12.42
N PHE A 278 0.55 -5.94 -12.60
CA PHE A 278 1.86 -5.37 -12.33
C PHE A 278 2.27 -4.32 -13.36
N ASP A 279 2.07 -4.61 -14.65
CA ASP A 279 2.41 -3.66 -15.71
C ASP A 279 1.64 -2.34 -15.56
N HIS A 280 0.38 -2.40 -15.11
CA HIS A 280 -0.48 -1.24 -15.05
C HIS A 280 -0.58 -0.59 -13.68
N TYR A 281 -0.40 -1.31 -12.57
CA TYR A 281 -0.69 -0.78 -11.21
C TYR A 281 0.49 -0.82 -10.24
N TYR A 282 1.56 -1.58 -10.55
CA TYR A 282 2.76 -1.61 -9.71
C TYR A 282 3.73 -0.47 -10.08
N GLY A 283 4.02 0.42 -9.13
CA GLY A 283 4.78 1.66 -9.37
C GLY A 283 6.27 1.43 -9.63
N ILE A 284 6.84 0.33 -9.15
CA ILE A 284 8.23 -0.03 -9.40
C ILE A 284 8.28 -0.78 -10.73
N LYS A 285 8.74 -0.11 -11.79
CA LYS A 285 8.84 -0.70 -13.13
C LYS A 285 10.17 -1.42 -13.30
N LEU A 286 10.17 -2.53 -14.04
CA LEU A 286 11.39 -3.24 -14.43
C LEU A 286 12.27 -2.36 -15.32
N ASP A 287 13.57 -2.68 -15.35
CA ASP A 287 14.54 -2.00 -16.21
C ASP A 287 14.05 -1.92 -17.66
N LYS A 288 14.29 -0.76 -18.29
CA LYS A 288 13.84 -0.46 -19.65
C LYS A 288 12.32 -0.62 -19.86
N ASN A 289 11.53 -0.55 -18.79
CA ASN A 289 10.08 -0.81 -18.78
C ASN A 289 9.71 -2.20 -19.34
N ALA A 290 10.53 -3.23 -19.05
CA ALA A 290 10.17 -4.60 -19.37
C ALA A 290 8.84 -5.00 -18.70
N SER A 291 8.10 -5.92 -19.32
CA SER A 291 6.81 -6.38 -18.81
C SER A 291 6.99 -7.43 -17.70
N TYR A 292 6.22 -7.29 -16.63
CA TYR A 292 6.08 -8.30 -15.58
C TYR A 292 5.44 -9.58 -16.09
N LYS A 293 4.68 -9.54 -17.19
CA LYS A 293 4.17 -10.74 -17.86
C LYS A 293 5.29 -11.70 -18.21
N ASP A 294 6.38 -11.18 -18.77
CA ASP A 294 7.53 -12.00 -19.18
C ASP A 294 8.27 -12.57 -17.96
N LEU A 295 8.37 -11.78 -16.87
CA LEU A 295 8.90 -12.25 -15.59
C LEU A 295 8.05 -13.39 -15.01
N PHE A 296 6.73 -13.29 -15.08
CA PHE A 296 5.82 -14.28 -14.50
C PHE A 296 5.72 -15.57 -15.29
N LYS A 297 6.12 -15.59 -16.57
CA LYS A 297 6.11 -16.77 -17.44
C LYS A 297 6.80 -17.98 -16.81
N LYS A 298 7.94 -17.78 -16.13
CA LYS A 298 8.69 -18.87 -15.49
C LYS A 298 7.97 -19.50 -14.29
N TYR A 299 6.99 -18.81 -13.71
CA TYR A 299 6.20 -19.29 -12.58
C TYR A 299 4.84 -19.88 -13.00
N GLU A 300 4.51 -19.87 -14.30
CA GLU A 300 3.21 -20.33 -14.82
C GLU A 300 2.82 -21.71 -14.28
N LYS A 301 3.76 -22.67 -14.34
CA LYS A 301 3.52 -24.05 -13.87
C LYS A 301 3.16 -24.13 -12.37
N TYR A 302 3.70 -23.23 -11.55
CA TYR A 302 3.47 -23.20 -10.10
C TYR A 302 2.18 -22.44 -9.75
N ILE A 303 1.88 -21.37 -10.50
CA ILE A 303 0.59 -20.67 -10.40
C ILE A 303 -0.54 -21.60 -10.80
N LYS A 304 -0.35 -22.47 -11.80
CA LYS A 304 -1.37 -23.41 -12.29
C LYS A 304 -1.38 -24.75 -11.54
N ALA A 305 -0.57 -24.91 -10.49
CA ALA A 305 -0.46 -26.15 -9.71
C ALA A 305 -1.65 -26.38 -8.74
N ASP A 306 -1.48 -27.29 -7.78
CA ASP A 306 -2.43 -27.52 -6.68
C ASP A 306 -2.63 -26.26 -5.81
N ASN A 307 -3.72 -26.22 -5.03
CA ASN A 307 -4.13 -25.03 -4.27
C ASN A 307 -3.02 -24.50 -3.35
N THR A 308 -2.35 -25.40 -2.63
CA THR A 308 -1.22 -25.04 -1.75
C THR A 308 -0.13 -24.36 -2.57
N THR A 309 0.34 -25.01 -3.65
CA THR A 309 1.41 -24.47 -4.50
C THR A 309 1.02 -23.15 -5.17
N HIS A 310 -0.24 -23.00 -5.61
CA HIS A 310 -0.77 -21.78 -6.21
C HIS A 310 -0.68 -20.58 -5.25
N TYR A 311 -1.22 -20.72 -4.02
CA TYR A 311 -1.23 -19.63 -3.05
C TYR A 311 0.18 -19.30 -2.54
N LEU A 312 1.01 -20.33 -2.32
CA LEU A 312 2.41 -20.14 -1.97
C LEU A 312 3.19 -19.41 -3.06
N THR A 313 2.93 -19.71 -4.33
CA THR A 313 3.58 -19.02 -5.46
C THR A 313 3.16 -17.57 -5.50
N SER A 314 1.87 -17.28 -5.37
CA SER A 314 1.37 -15.90 -5.33
C SER A 314 2.03 -15.10 -4.21
N ARG A 315 2.10 -15.67 -3.01
CA ARG A 315 2.81 -15.06 -1.88
C ARG A 315 4.31 -14.86 -2.14
N TYR A 316 4.99 -15.87 -2.65
CA TYR A 316 6.40 -15.82 -3.00
C TYR A 316 6.69 -14.68 -3.99
N LEU A 317 5.88 -14.54 -5.05
CA LEU A 317 6.04 -13.49 -6.04
C LEU A 317 5.99 -12.10 -5.41
N ILE A 318 5.09 -11.85 -4.45
CA ILE A 318 5.00 -10.56 -3.76
C ILE A 318 6.18 -10.35 -2.81
N GLU A 319 6.53 -11.35 -2.01
CA GLU A 319 7.60 -11.24 -1.00
C GLU A 319 9.01 -11.16 -1.61
N GLN A 320 9.17 -11.57 -2.87
CA GLN A 320 10.45 -11.56 -3.59
C GLN A 320 10.69 -10.31 -4.44
N LEU A 321 9.77 -9.34 -4.42
CA LEU A 321 9.93 -8.06 -5.12
C LEU A 321 11.09 -7.21 -4.57
N ASP A 322 11.58 -7.52 -3.36
CA ASP A 322 12.49 -6.69 -2.58
C ASP A 322 11.98 -5.25 -2.39
N ASP A 323 10.65 -5.14 -2.28
CA ASP A 323 9.91 -3.91 -2.03
C ASP A 323 9.35 -3.94 -0.60
N LEU A 324 9.76 -2.96 0.21
CA LEU A 324 9.34 -2.83 1.61
C LEU A 324 7.87 -2.39 1.76
N HIS A 325 7.24 -1.85 0.70
CA HIS A 325 5.83 -1.45 0.69
C HIS A 325 4.90 -2.55 0.18
N SER A 326 5.41 -3.57 -0.51
CA SER A 326 4.60 -4.66 -1.04
C SER A 326 4.50 -5.82 -0.06
N SER A 327 3.31 -6.38 0.09
CA SER A 327 3.07 -7.51 1.01
C SER A 327 1.85 -8.33 0.62
N TYR A 328 1.87 -9.61 0.98
CA TYR A 328 0.72 -10.49 0.81
C TYR A 328 -0.13 -10.44 2.08
N LEU A 329 -1.35 -9.89 1.99
CA LEU A 329 -2.16 -9.56 3.16
C LEU A 329 -3.11 -10.68 3.56
N VAL A 330 -3.81 -11.26 2.59
CA VAL A 330 -4.89 -12.22 2.82
C VAL A 330 -4.80 -13.33 1.79
N THR A 331 -4.84 -14.58 2.27
CA THR A 331 -4.98 -15.75 1.40
C THR A 331 -6.38 -15.85 0.84
N GLY A 332 -6.54 -16.38 -0.37
CA GLY A 332 -7.85 -16.60 -1.01
C GLY A 332 -8.82 -17.51 -0.26
N TYR A 333 -9.99 -17.75 -0.86
CA TYR A 333 -11.12 -18.43 -0.22
C TYR A 333 -11.23 -19.93 -0.52
N TYR A 334 -10.32 -20.52 -1.30
CA TYR A 334 -10.24 -21.98 -1.43
C TYR A 334 -9.35 -22.57 -0.34
N ASN A 335 -9.68 -23.77 0.14
CA ASN A 335 -8.93 -24.55 1.14
C ASN A 335 -8.72 -23.83 2.50
N LYS A 336 -9.53 -24.21 3.50
CA LYS A 336 -9.57 -23.62 4.85
C LYS A 336 -8.25 -23.76 5.64
N ASP A 337 -7.42 -24.75 5.34
CA ASP A 337 -6.25 -25.13 6.16
C ASP A 337 -4.95 -24.37 5.82
N LEU A 338 -5.04 -23.29 5.02
CA LEU A 338 -3.89 -22.48 4.60
C LEU A 338 -3.24 -21.64 5.72
N GLU A 339 -3.82 -21.54 6.92
CA GLU A 339 -3.27 -20.73 8.01
C GLU A 339 -1.98 -21.32 8.60
N THR A 340 -1.82 -22.65 8.56
CA THR A 340 -0.58 -23.35 8.95
C THR A 340 0.51 -23.20 7.87
N ILE A 341 0.12 -23.15 6.59
CA ILE A 341 0.99 -22.97 5.42
C ILE A 341 1.55 -21.54 5.36
N ASN A 342 0.74 -20.55 5.78
CA ASN A 342 1.13 -19.14 5.88
C ASN A 342 2.35 -18.86 6.76
N ARG A 343 2.73 -19.77 7.67
CA ARG A 343 3.91 -19.62 8.54
C ARG A 343 5.24 -20.02 7.91
N THR A 344 5.24 -20.79 6.82
CA THR A 344 6.49 -21.40 6.30
C THR A 344 7.16 -20.55 5.21
N VAL A 345 6.40 -19.73 4.46
CA VAL A 345 6.98 -18.75 3.51
C VAL A 345 7.69 -17.58 4.22
N LEU A 346 7.49 -17.42 5.53
CA LEU A 346 8.03 -16.36 6.43
C LEU A 346 9.57 -16.24 6.52
N LYS A 347 10.33 -16.94 5.67
CA LYS A 347 11.79 -16.85 5.60
C LYS A 347 12.31 -16.32 4.26
N THR A 348 11.44 -15.84 3.37
CA THR A 348 11.85 -15.07 2.19
C THR A 348 12.62 -13.83 2.67
N GLN A 349 13.92 -13.85 2.40
CA GLN A 349 14.86 -12.83 2.82
C GLN A 349 15.45 -12.22 1.56
N THR A 350 15.09 -10.97 1.30
CA THR A 350 15.66 -10.18 0.22
C THR A 350 16.69 -9.21 0.78
N PRO A 351 17.70 -8.77 0.00
CA PRO A 351 18.78 -7.91 0.51
C PRO A 351 18.28 -6.64 1.21
N ARG A 352 17.34 -5.90 0.60
CA ARG A 352 16.80 -4.66 1.20
C ARG A 352 15.98 -4.95 2.45
N SER A 353 15.13 -6.00 2.43
CA SER A 353 14.35 -6.43 3.60
C SER A 353 15.23 -6.86 4.78
N ASN A 354 16.30 -7.61 4.52
CA ASN A 354 17.25 -8.04 5.54
C ASN A 354 17.99 -6.87 6.16
N ARG A 355 18.49 -5.96 5.32
CA ARG A 355 19.18 -4.76 5.77
C ARG A 355 18.26 -3.90 6.64
N PHE A 356 17.02 -3.70 6.20
CA PHE A 356 15.99 -2.98 6.95
C PHE A 356 15.70 -3.61 8.32
N LYS A 357 15.51 -4.93 8.38
CA LYS A 357 15.31 -5.67 9.63
C LYS A 357 16.52 -5.61 10.57
N ASP A 358 17.74 -5.68 10.04
CA ASP A 358 18.96 -5.63 10.84
C ASP A 358 19.14 -4.26 11.50
N ILE A 359 19.03 -3.17 10.72
CA ILE A 359 19.14 -1.82 11.29
C ILE A 359 18.01 -1.52 12.28
N ALA A 360 16.78 -1.98 12.00
CA ALA A 360 15.65 -1.85 12.93
C ALA A 360 15.95 -2.49 14.29
N ARG A 361 16.44 -3.74 14.26
CA ARG A 361 16.82 -4.49 15.46
C ARG A 361 17.92 -3.77 16.24
N ARG A 362 18.95 -3.25 15.55
CA ARG A 362 20.06 -2.53 16.20
C ARG A 362 19.62 -1.22 16.84
N LEU A 363 18.82 -0.40 16.14
CA LEU A 363 18.31 0.87 16.68
C LEU A 363 17.37 0.63 17.87
N SER A 364 16.55 -0.43 17.81
CA SER A 364 15.60 -0.76 18.88
C SER A 364 16.26 -1.05 20.24
N ALA A 365 17.55 -1.41 20.26
CA ALA A 365 18.29 -1.67 21.49
C ALA A 365 18.60 -0.38 22.29
N TYR A 366 18.57 0.78 21.63
CA TYR A 366 18.94 2.07 22.22
C TYR A 366 17.79 3.07 22.24
N TYR A 367 16.77 2.85 21.42
CA TYR A 367 15.63 3.74 21.30
C TYR A 367 14.71 3.67 22.53
N ASP A 368 14.51 4.81 23.19
CA ASP A 368 13.56 4.94 24.31
C ASP A 368 12.24 5.55 23.83
N LYS A 369 11.20 4.72 23.80
CA LYS A 369 9.85 5.13 23.41
C LYS A 369 9.24 6.19 24.36
N GLU A 370 9.68 6.26 25.61
CA GLU A 370 9.17 7.23 26.59
C GLU A 370 9.66 8.65 26.30
N LEU A 371 10.71 8.80 25.48
CA LEU A 371 11.22 10.08 25.01
C LEU A 371 10.52 10.59 23.75
N ASN A 372 9.55 9.85 23.22
CA ASN A 372 8.81 10.28 22.04
C ASN A 372 8.15 11.63 22.25
N TYR A 373 8.37 12.52 21.28
CA TYR A 373 7.87 13.89 21.26
C TYR A 373 8.34 14.75 22.46
N LYS A 374 9.33 14.31 23.23
CA LYS A 374 9.93 15.10 24.32
C LYS A 374 11.20 15.81 23.86
N ASN A 375 11.55 16.89 24.54
CA ASN A 375 12.84 17.55 24.34
C ASN A 375 13.93 16.78 25.06
N VAL A 376 14.96 16.36 24.32
CA VAL A 376 16.21 15.87 24.87
C VAL A 376 17.33 16.85 24.51
N TYR A 377 17.91 17.49 25.52
CA TYR A 377 18.88 18.56 25.32
C TYR A 377 20.29 18.02 25.15
N THR A 378 21.03 18.58 24.20
CA THR A 378 22.47 18.33 24.06
C THR A 378 23.23 18.87 25.28
N PRO A 379 24.45 18.38 25.56
CA PRO A 379 25.24 18.84 26.71
C PRO A 379 25.45 20.36 26.80
N ASP A 380 25.60 21.06 25.68
CA ASP A 380 25.71 22.52 25.64
C ASP A 380 24.37 23.26 25.80
N ARG A 381 23.26 22.52 25.90
CA ARG A 381 21.88 23.01 25.97
C ARG A 381 21.48 23.98 24.85
N LYS A 382 22.16 23.96 23.71
CA LYS A 382 21.81 24.80 22.55
C LYS A 382 20.88 24.10 21.56
N THR A 383 20.88 22.76 21.58
CA THR A 383 20.14 21.92 20.67
C THR A 383 19.17 21.02 21.42
N SER A 384 17.94 20.93 20.95
CA SER A 384 16.97 19.92 21.38
C SER A 384 16.82 18.86 20.29
N VAL A 385 16.86 17.59 20.67
CA VAL A 385 16.52 16.45 19.82
C VAL A 385 15.11 15.99 20.19
N ILE A 386 14.22 15.95 19.21
CA ILE A 386 12.83 15.52 19.35
C ILE A 386 12.62 14.30 18.46
N SER A 387 12.60 13.11 19.07
CA SER A 387 12.44 11.83 18.37
C SER A 387 10.98 11.41 18.29
N PHE A 388 10.59 10.78 17.19
CA PHE A 388 9.25 10.18 17.03
C PHE A 388 9.26 9.00 16.06
N LYS A 389 8.58 7.92 16.44
CA LYS A 389 8.61 6.63 15.71
C LYS A 389 7.79 6.64 14.42
N ASN A 390 6.71 7.41 14.37
CA ASN A 390 5.79 7.43 13.24
C ASN A 390 5.15 8.81 13.07
N PHE A 391 4.74 9.11 11.84
CA PHE A 391 3.87 10.23 11.54
C PHE A 391 2.41 9.84 11.85
N GLU A 392 1.97 10.11 13.06
CA GLU A 392 0.60 9.85 13.54
C GLU A 392 -0.28 11.08 13.35
N ALA A 393 -1.60 10.93 13.41
CA ALA A 393 -2.54 12.03 13.21
C ALA A 393 -2.35 13.18 14.23
N ASP A 394 -1.83 12.89 15.42
CA ASP A 394 -1.59 13.88 16.49
C ASP A 394 -0.11 14.27 16.67
N SER A 395 0.82 13.75 15.84
CA SER A 395 2.25 14.04 15.99
C SER A 395 2.55 15.52 15.85
N ALA A 396 1.90 16.24 14.93
CA ALA A 396 2.12 17.67 14.74
C ALA A 396 1.79 18.46 16.02
N ALA A 397 0.68 18.14 16.69
CA ALA A 397 0.31 18.77 17.95
C ALA A 397 1.30 18.46 19.08
N LYS A 398 1.77 17.22 19.20
CA LYS A 398 2.78 16.83 20.19
C LYS A 398 4.14 17.53 19.95
N ILE A 399 4.54 17.65 18.68
CA ILE A 399 5.76 18.39 18.31
C ILE A 399 5.60 19.89 18.61
N ASP A 400 4.44 20.50 18.33
CA ASP A 400 4.16 21.89 18.69
C ASP A 400 4.39 22.15 20.18
N GLN A 401 3.91 21.25 21.05
CA GLN A 401 4.13 21.34 22.49
C GLN A 401 5.63 21.31 22.86
N ALA A 402 6.40 20.41 22.26
CA ALA A 402 7.83 20.32 22.46
C ALA A 402 8.57 21.58 21.99
N LEU A 403 8.21 22.11 20.81
CA LEU A 403 8.80 23.34 20.27
C LEU A 403 8.51 24.57 21.14
N ARG A 404 7.30 24.69 21.69
CA ARG A 404 6.97 25.76 22.65
C ARG A 404 7.83 25.66 23.91
N GLN A 405 8.06 24.45 24.43
CA GLN A 405 8.93 24.25 25.58
C GLN A 405 10.38 24.57 25.26
N ALA A 406 10.91 24.10 24.12
CA ALA A 406 12.27 24.42 23.68
C ALA A 406 12.49 25.93 23.53
N LYS A 407 11.47 26.65 23.03
CA LYS A 407 11.50 28.13 22.91
C LYS A 407 11.61 28.79 24.28
N ARG A 408 10.81 28.35 25.25
CA ARG A 408 10.87 28.84 26.65
C ARG A 408 12.23 28.56 27.29
N ASP A 409 12.82 27.41 26.98
CA ASP A 409 14.12 26.98 27.51
C ASP A 409 15.33 27.61 26.80
N GLY A 410 15.10 28.55 25.87
CA GLY A 410 16.16 29.30 25.20
C GLY A 410 16.95 28.51 24.15
N ILE A 411 16.44 27.36 23.70
CA ILE A 411 17.06 26.51 22.68
C ILE A 411 17.16 27.27 21.35
N LYS A 412 18.22 27.00 20.59
CA LYS A 412 18.48 27.64 19.28
C LYS A 412 18.33 26.68 18.11
N ASN A 413 18.63 25.40 18.32
CA ASN A 413 18.62 24.40 17.26
C ASN A 413 17.64 23.27 17.61
N ILE A 414 16.91 22.78 16.61
CA ILE A 414 16.02 21.63 16.73
C ILE A 414 16.49 20.55 15.77
N VAL A 415 16.69 19.34 16.28
CA VAL A 415 16.85 18.13 15.47
C VAL A 415 15.56 17.33 15.57
N LEU A 416 14.82 17.24 14.47
CA LEU A 416 13.71 16.29 14.34
C LEU A 416 14.31 14.93 14.01
N ASP A 417 14.31 14.02 14.98
CA ASP A 417 14.93 12.71 14.85
C ASP A 417 13.94 11.68 14.30
N VAL A 418 14.15 11.35 13.02
CA VAL A 418 13.42 10.32 12.27
C VAL A 418 14.30 9.09 12.00
N SER A 419 15.42 8.94 12.74
CA SER A 419 16.36 7.83 12.56
C SER A 419 15.72 6.47 12.84
N PHE A 420 14.79 6.39 13.80
CA PHE A 420 14.00 5.19 14.09
C PHE A 420 12.53 5.33 13.65
N ASN A 421 12.27 6.06 12.55
CA ASN A 421 10.93 6.33 12.05
C ASN A 421 10.58 5.47 10.81
N SER A 422 9.52 4.66 10.91
CA SER A 422 9.10 3.76 9.81
C SER A 422 8.05 4.37 8.86
N GLY A 423 7.79 5.67 8.97
CA GLY A 423 6.81 6.40 8.17
C GLY A 423 5.49 6.64 8.91
N GLY A 424 4.39 6.66 8.18
CA GLY A 424 3.07 7.00 8.71
C GLY A 424 2.32 7.90 7.74
N TYR A 425 1.50 8.78 8.29
CA TYR A 425 0.61 9.62 7.52
C TYR A 425 1.34 10.81 6.88
N LEU A 426 1.35 10.86 5.54
CA LEU A 426 2.04 11.90 4.79
C LEU A 426 1.47 13.30 5.08
N GLY A 427 0.16 13.40 5.33
CA GLY A 427 -0.48 14.63 5.77
C GLY A 427 0.16 15.22 7.02
N THR A 428 0.42 14.41 8.06
CA THR A 428 1.13 14.88 9.26
C THR A 428 2.52 15.45 8.93
N ALA A 429 3.24 14.88 7.96
CA ALA A 429 4.53 15.40 7.53
C ALA A 429 4.40 16.81 6.89
N TYR A 430 3.32 17.05 6.14
CA TYR A 430 2.99 18.38 5.62
C TYR A 430 2.64 19.37 6.74
N GLU A 431 1.94 18.95 7.81
CA GLU A 431 1.68 19.81 8.96
C GLU A 431 2.99 20.26 9.64
N ILE A 432 3.90 19.30 9.88
CA ILE A 432 5.21 19.52 10.53
C ILE A 432 6.10 20.49 9.73
N MET A 433 5.99 20.53 8.39
CA MET A 433 6.68 21.54 7.57
C MET A 433 6.36 22.98 7.99
N GLY A 434 5.13 23.23 8.47
CA GLY A 434 4.70 24.55 8.94
C GLY A 434 5.52 25.09 10.11
N PHE A 435 6.13 24.23 10.93
CA PHE A 435 7.01 24.68 12.00
C PHE A 435 8.34 25.23 11.48
N MET A 436 8.77 24.83 10.28
CA MET A 436 10.05 25.20 9.67
C MET A 436 9.91 26.34 8.66
N THR A 437 8.72 26.54 8.07
CA THR A 437 8.47 27.59 7.06
C THR A 437 7.05 28.15 7.13
N ASP A 438 6.91 29.48 6.99
CA ASP A 438 5.60 30.15 6.79
C ASP A 438 5.21 30.26 5.30
N LYS A 439 6.16 29.99 4.39
CA LYS A 439 5.93 30.01 2.94
C LYS A 439 5.27 28.69 2.51
N PRO A 440 4.39 28.72 1.48
CA PRO A 440 4.00 27.50 0.79
C PRO A 440 5.22 26.71 0.32
N PHE A 441 5.12 25.39 0.37
CA PHE A 441 6.16 24.45 -0.05
C PHE A 441 5.61 23.49 -1.11
N LYS A 442 6.52 22.85 -1.85
CA LYS A 442 6.18 21.97 -2.97
C LYS A 442 6.38 20.50 -2.59
N SER A 443 5.46 19.66 -3.05
CA SER A 443 5.59 18.20 -3.08
C SER A 443 5.54 17.73 -4.54
N TYR A 444 6.40 16.78 -4.90
CA TYR A 444 6.58 16.31 -6.27
C TYR A 444 6.19 14.84 -6.38
N SER A 445 5.51 14.46 -7.45
CA SER A 445 5.21 13.07 -7.73
C SER A 445 5.23 12.76 -9.23
N TYR A 446 5.38 11.48 -9.52
CA TYR A 446 5.40 10.93 -10.86
C TYR A 446 4.51 9.69 -10.93
N ASN A 447 3.77 9.57 -12.04
CA ASN A 447 2.96 8.39 -12.33
C ASN A 447 3.61 7.57 -13.45
N PRO A 448 4.19 6.39 -13.16
CA PRO A 448 4.87 5.59 -14.17
C PRO A 448 3.94 4.97 -15.22
N LEU A 449 2.62 4.91 -14.98
CA LEU A 449 1.63 4.48 -15.96
C LEU A 449 1.36 5.59 -16.98
N THR A 450 0.99 6.79 -16.50
CA THR A 450 0.62 7.91 -17.38
C THR A 450 1.82 8.72 -17.87
N LYS A 451 2.97 8.54 -17.23
CA LYS A 451 4.20 9.34 -17.32
C LYS A 451 4.05 10.76 -16.78
N GLU A 452 2.95 11.08 -16.12
CA GLU A 452 2.68 12.43 -15.62
C GLU A 452 3.56 12.79 -14.43
N GLN A 453 4.09 14.00 -14.48
CA GLN A 453 4.83 14.70 -13.45
C GLN A 453 3.92 15.75 -12.82
N LYS A 454 3.80 15.70 -11.50
CA LYS A 454 2.88 16.53 -10.73
C LYS A 454 3.63 17.30 -9.66
N VAL A 455 3.27 18.57 -9.54
CA VAL A 455 3.75 19.46 -8.47
C VAL A 455 2.55 19.97 -7.69
N GLU A 456 2.50 19.68 -6.40
CA GLU A 456 1.51 20.23 -5.48
C GLU A 456 2.14 21.35 -4.65
N THR A 457 1.47 22.51 -4.61
CA THR A 457 1.84 23.60 -3.70
C THR A 457 0.95 23.54 -2.47
N ILE A 458 1.60 23.40 -1.31
CA ILE A 458 0.96 23.08 -0.04
C ILE A 458 1.33 24.14 0.99
N LYS A 459 0.41 24.48 1.89
CA LYS A 459 0.69 25.36 3.04
C LYS A 459 0.12 24.74 4.31
N SER A 460 0.96 24.57 5.33
CA SER A 460 0.50 24.22 6.67
C SER A 460 -0.10 25.44 7.36
N ARG A 461 -1.15 25.23 8.16
CA ARG A 461 -1.75 26.29 9.00
C ARG A 461 -1.04 26.44 10.35
N TYR A 462 -0.18 25.50 10.72
CA TYR A 462 0.75 25.70 11.84
C TYR A 462 1.72 26.83 11.54
N LYS A 463 2.19 27.51 12.59
CA LYS A 463 3.10 28.66 12.48
C LYS A 463 4.55 28.24 12.62
N LYS A 464 5.43 28.92 11.91
CA LYS A 464 6.87 28.72 12.03
C LYS A 464 7.38 29.10 13.42
N TYR A 465 8.36 28.36 13.91
CA TYR A 465 9.21 28.78 15.03
C TYR A 465 10.60 29.19 14.53
N ASP A 466 11.20 30.16 15.22
CA ASP A 466 12.52 30.69 14.86
C ASP A 466 13.63 29.86 15.51
N PHE A 467 13.90 28.68 14.92
CA PHE A 467 15.01 27.80 15.27
C PHE A 467 15.83 27.44 14.02
N ASN A 468 17.08 27.01 14.23
CA ASN A 468 17.83 26.30 13.21
C ASN A 468 17.39 24.82 13.20
N TYR A 469 16.72 24.39 12.13
CA TYR A 469 16.20 23.04 12.01
C TYR A 469 17.18 22.09 11.32
N TYR A 470 17.15 20.84 11.78
CA TYR A 470 17.81 19.68 11.18
C TYR A 470 16.88 18.47 11.24
N VAL A 471 17.06 17.53 10.32
CA VAL A 471 16.35 16.24 10.32
C VAL A 471 17.39 15.12 10.36
N LEU A 472 17.34 14.26 11.39
CA LEU A 472 18.26 13.13 11.54
C LEU A 472 17.66 11.87 10.91
N THR A 473 18.37 11.25 9.96
CA THR A 473 17.95 10.04 9.25
C THR A 473 18.91 8.87 9.44
N SER A 474 18.41 7.65 9.28
CA SER A 474 19.20 6.42 9.28
C SER A 474 18.78 5.49 8.14
N PRO A 475 19.49 4.37 7.91
CA PRO A 475 19.05 3.33 6.97
C PRO A 475 17.72 2.65 7.35
N PHE A 476 17.10 2.98 8.48
CA PHE A 476 15.75 2.55 8.87
C PHE A 476 14.66 3.57 8.52
N SER A 477 15.00 4.84 8.30
CA SER A 477 14.01 5.88 7.97
C SER A 477 13.28 5.50 6.68
N PHE A 478 11.95 5.35 6.71
CA PHE A 478 11.19 4.75 5.58
C PHE A 478 9.86 5.47 5.31
N SER A 479 9.34 5.36 4.08
CA SER A 479 8.03 5.90 3.67
C SER A 479 7.90 7.39 3.98
N ALA A 480 6.95 7.85 4.81
CA ALA A 480 6.90 9.26 5.20
C ALA A 480 8.21 9.75 5.88
N GLY A 481 8.93 8.86 6.59
CA GLY A 481 10.27 9.14 7.15
C GLY A 481 11.39 9.21 6.10
N ASN A 482 11.12 8.79 4.86
CA ASN A 482 11.96 8.99 3.68
C ASN A 482 11.55 10.26 2.91
N ILE A 483 10.24 10.44 2.69
CA ILE A 483 9.67 11.56 1.93
C ILE A 483 9.87 12.90 2.67
N PHE A 484 9.68 12.95 3.98
CA PHE A 484 9.80 14.18 4.76
C PHE A 484 11.22 14.80 4.70
N PRO A 485 12.32 14.05 4.92
CA PRO A 485 13.67 14.58 4.69
C PRO A 485 13.91 15.13 3.27
N GLN A 486 13.39 14.46 2.23
CA GLN A 486 13.54 14.96 0.87
C GLN A 486 12.74 16.25 0.65
N MET A 487 11.49 16.30 1.12
CA MET A 487 10.66 17.49 1.04
C MET A 487 11.31 18.69 1.77
N VAL A 488 11.97 18.43 2.90
CA VAL A 488 12.76 19.42 3.63
C VAL A 488 13.90 19.98 2.77
N LYS A 489 14.64 19.09 2.07
CA LYS A 489 15.74 19.48 1.17
C LYS A 489 15.25 20.25 -0.04
N ASP A 490 14.22 19.75 -0.74
CA ASP A 490 13.72 20.35 -1.97
C ASP A 490 13.16 21.76 -1.78
N ASN A 491 12.65 22.03 -0.57
CA ASN A 491 12.13 23.34 -0.19
C ASN A 491 13.15 24.22 0.54
N ASN A 492 14.39 23.76 0.73
CA ASN A 492 15.48 24.46 1.41
C ASN A 492 15.10 24.98 2.81
N VAL A 493 14.32 24.22 3.57
CA VAL A 493 13.83 24.66 4.90
C VAL A 493 14.72 24.22 6.06
N ALA A 494 15.46 23.13 5.91
CA ALA A 494 16.38 22.60 6.91
C ALA A 494 17.46 21.72 6.25
N LYS A 495 18.45 21.25 7.03
CA LYS A 495 19.45 20.27 6.57
C LYS A 495 19.13 18.88 7.08
N VAL A 496 19.34 17.87 6.23
CA VAL A 496 19.26 16.46 6.61
C VAL A 496 20.64 15.97 7.04
N ILE A 497 20.72 15.37 8.22
CA ILE A 497 21.95 14.83 8.81
C ILE A 497 21.80 13.32 8.99
N GLY A 498 22.87 12.53 8.89
CA GLY A 498 22.82 11.09 9.14
C GLY A 498 23.29 10.25 7.96
N PHE A 499 22.42 9.36 7.51
CA PHE A 499 22.68 8.37 6.45
C PHE A 499 21.53 8.29 5.45
N LYS A 500 21.79 7.63 4.32
CA LYS A 500 20.75 7.34 3.31
C LYS A 500 19.62 6.54 3.95
N THR A 501 18.38 6.96 3.70
CA THR A 501 17.16 6.32 4.19
C THR A 501 16.89 4.97 3.50
N ALA A 502 15.94 4.19 4.00
CA ALA A 502 15.51 2.91 3.41
C ALA A 502 14.68 3.07 2.12
N GLY A 503 14.25 4.29 1.79
CA GLY A 503 13.37 4.56 0.67
C GLY A 503 11.89 4.40 0.99
N GLY A 504 11.13 3.88 0.04
CA GLY A 504 9.67 3.90 0.05
C GLY A 504 9.17 5.25 -0.44
N GLY A 505 8.96 5.35 -1.75
CA GLY A 505 8.48 6.54 -2.44
C GLY A 505 7.06 6.38 -2.94
N SER A 506 6.59 5.13 -3.11
CA SER A 506 5.27 4.86 -3.65
C SER A 506 4.19 4.93 -2.56
N ALA A 507 3.04 5.51 -2.87
CA ALA A 507 1.85 5.27 -2.06
C ALA A 507 1.48 3.78 -2.15
N ILE A 508 0.97 3.21 -1.06
CA ILE A 508 0.48 1.82 -1.06
C ILE A 508 -0.92 1.74 -1.67
N SER A 509 -1.18 0.66 -2.39
CA SER A 509 -2.50 0.28 -2.90
C SER A 509 -2.74 -1.21 -2.63
N GLN A 510 -4.00 -1.65 -2.68
CA GLN A 510 -4.34 -3.06 -2.56
C GLN A 510 -4.97 -3.57 -3.86
N ALA A 511 -4.77 -4.84 -4.16
CA ALA A 511 -5.40 -5.53 -5.28
C ALA A 511 -5.99 -6.86 -4.81
N ILE A 512 -7.12 -7.24 -5.40
CA ILE A 512 -7.77 -8.54 -5.20
C ILE A 512 -7.35 -9.44 -6.36
N LEU A 513 -6.81 -10.62 -6.06
CA LEU A 513 -6.48 -11.62 -7.08
C LEU A 513 -7.71 -12.51 -7.39
N PRO A 514 -7.75 -13.16 -8.57
CA PRO A 514 -8.91 -13.94 -8.98
C PRO A 514 -9.38 -15.04 -8.00
N THR A 515 -8.47 -15.66 -7.26
CA THR A 515 -8.80 -16.69 -6.26
C THR A 515 -9.08 -16.12 -4.85
N GLY A 516 -9.18 -14.79 -4.75
CA GLY A 516 -9.59 -14.05 -3.54
C GLY A 516 -8.44 -13.53 -2.68
N ASP A 517 -7.18 -13.73 -3.07
CA ASP A 517 -6.06 -13.16 -2.34
C ASP A 517 -6.16 -11.64 -2.31
N ILE A 518 -5.66 -11.02 -1.25
CA ILE A 518 -5.46 -9.58 -1.19
C ILE A 518 -3.97 -9.32 -1.03
N VAL A 519 -3.42 -8.54 -1.97
CA VAL A 519 -2.03 -8.11 -1.95
C VAL A 519 -1.95 -6.60 -1.81
N GLN A 520 -0.93 -6.11 -1.12
CA GLN A 520 -0.53 -4.71 -1.07
C GLN A 520 0.63 -4.51 -2.03
N LEU A 521 0.57 -3.44 -2.82
CA LEU A 521 1.55 -3.09 -3.82
C LEU A 521 1.93 -1.62 -3.71
N SER A 522 3.20 -1.32 -3.98
CA SER A 522 3.62 0.04 -4.36
C SER A 522 2.84 0.49 -5.58
N SER A 523 2.05 1.55 -5.45
CA SER A 523 1.18 2.05 -6.51
C SER A 523 1.91 2.98 -7.49
N ASN A 524 1.23 3.34 -8.57
CA ASN A 524 1.72 4.36 -9.50
C ASN A 524 1.72 5.80 -8.95
N ASN A 525 1.33 6.06 -7.70
CA ASN A 525 1.53 7.40 -7.14
C ASN A 525 2.88 7.44 -6.44
N VAL A 526 3.94 7.77 -7.18
CA VAL A 526 5.33 7.73 -6.72
C VAL A 526 5.78 9.13 -6.33
N LEU A 527 6.12 9.34 -5.07
CA LEU A 527 6.72 10.59 -4.60
C LEU A 527 8.17 10.67 -5.10
N THR A 528 8.55 11.87 -5.53
CA THR A 528 9.82 12.15 -6.17
C THR A 528 10.56 13.31 -5.51
N ASP A 529 11.82 13.49 -5.88
CA ASP A 529 12.49 14.77 -5.67
C ASP A 529 11.95 15.84 -6.64
N LYS A 530 12.44 17.08 -6.50
CA LYS A 530 12.09 18.20 -7.39
C LYS A 530 12.45 18.00 -8.87
N THR A 531 13.28 17.01 -9.19
CA THR A 531 13.67 16.63 -10.56
C THR A 531 12.87 15.43 -11.09
N HIS A 532 11.85 14.99 -10.35
CA HIS A 532 11.01 13.84 -10.66
C HIS A 532 11.75 12.48 -10.66
N HIS A 533 12.85 12.36 -9.91
CA HIS A 533 13.45 11.06 -9.62
C HIS A 533 12.75 10.41 -8.44
N SER A 534 12.46 9.11 -8.57
CA SER A 534 11.76 8.31 -7.54
C SER A 534 12.52 8.29 -6.21
N LEU A 535 11.79 8.45 -5.11
CA LEU A 535 12.32 8.29 -3.75
C LEU A 535 12.29 6.85 -3.26
N GLU A 536 11.94 5.89 -4.11
CA GLU A 536 11.77 4.49 -3.75
C GLU A 536 13.02 3.90 -3.11
N TYR A 537 14.21 4.32 -3.54
CA TYR A 537 15.48 3.74 -3.10
C TYR A 537 16.27 4.61 -2.12
N GLY A 538 15.61 5.57 -1.49
CA GLY A 538 16.17 6.32 -0.37
C GLY A 538 16.75 7.68 -0.73
N VAL A 539 16.89 8.49 0.30
CA VAL A 539 17.25 9.90 0.28
C VAL A 539 18.58 10.07 0.98
N THR A 540 19.54 10.68 0.31
CA THR A 540 20.87 10.96 0.86
C THR A 540 20.84 12.17 1.79
N PRO A 541 21.60 12.16 2.91
CA PRO A 541 21.68 13.31 3.81
C PRO A 541 22.52 14.43 3.19
N ASP A 542 22.29 15.69 3.60
CA ASP A 542 23.17 16.81 3.28
C ASP A 542 24.49 16.74 4.07
N ILE A 543 24.43 16.20 5.30
CA ILE A 543 25.57 16.08 6.20
C ILE A 543 25.68 14.62 6.64
N LYS A 544 26.65 13.90 6.06
CA LYS A 544 26.94 12.51 6.41
C LYS A 544 27.65 12.42 7.77
N LEU A 545 27.20 11.51 8.64
CA LEU A 545 27.88 11.22 9.89
C LEU A 545 29.04 10.25 9.65
N GLY A 546 30.13 10.44 10.40
CA GLY A 546 31.40 9.73 10.22
C GLY A 546 31.50 8.45 11.06
N PHE A 547 30.51 7.56 10.99
CA PHE A 547 30.52 6.26 11.66
C PHE A 547 29.80 5.20 10.81
N ASP A 548 29.97 3.92 11.14
CA ASP A 548 29.21 2.83 10.48
C ASP A 548 27.86 2.61 11.21
N PRO A 549 26.70 2.85 10.57
CA PRO A 549 25.41 2.78 11.23
C PRO A 549 25.02 1.37 11.70
N PHE A 550 25.67 0.32 11.16
CA PHE A 550 25.43 -1.07 11.56
C PHE A 550 26.40 -1.56 12.65
N LYS A 551 27.54 -0.89 12.86
CA LYS A 551 28.51 -1.26 13.92
C LYS A 551 28.42 -0.34 15.13
N GLU A 552 28.15 0.94 14.92
CA GLU A 552 28.19 1.99 15.93
C GLU A 552 26.80 2.64 16.11
N THR A 553 25.75 1.83 16.05
CA THR A 553 24.35 2.28 16.07
C THR A 553 23.98 3.14 17.28
N GLN A 554 24.64 2.95 18.42
CA GLN A 554 24.47 3.79 19.62
C GLN A 554 24.74 5.28 19.37
N LYS A 555 25.56 5.63 18.38
CA LYS A 555 25.89 7.03 18.06
C LYS A 555 24.71 7.85 17.53
N PHE A 556 23.63 7.21 17.07
CA PHE A 556 22.36 7.91 16.79
C PHE A 556 21.72 8.52 18.04
N PHE A 557 22.06 8.01 19.21
CA PHE A 557 21.52 8.44 20.51
C PHE A 557 22.58 9.12 21.38
N ASP A 558 23.77 9.37 20.83
CA ASP A 558 24.81 10.17 21.46
C ASP A 558 24.57 11.65 21.17
N TYR A 559 23.94 12.33 22.12
CA TYR A 559 23.60 13.74 21.99
C TYR A 559 24.84 14.65 21.91
N LYS A 560 26.00 14.22 22.41
CA LYS A 560 27.25 14.98 22.23
C LYS A 560 27.72 14.86 20.79
N TYR A 561 27.60 13.68 20.19
CA TYR A 561 27.93 13.49 18.77
C TYR A 561 27.02 14.32 17.85
N ILE A 562 25.71 14.32 18.12
CA ILE A 562 24.74 15.15 17.38
C ILE A 562 25.08 16.64 17.53
N GLN A 563 25.37 17.08 18.75
CA GLN A 563 25.80 18.45 19.04
C GLN A 563 27.01 18.85 18.19
N ASP A 564 28.02 17.99 18.12
CA ASP A 564 29.26 18.28 17.39
C ASP A 564 29.02 18.37 15.88
N ALA A 565 28.14 17.52 15.33
CA ALA A 565 27.74 17.61 13.92
C ALA A 565 27.00 18.93 13.60
N VAL A 566 26.05 19.32 14.44
CA VAL A 566 25.30 20.59 14.30
C VAL A 566 26.24 21.79 14.43
N ASN A 567 27.05 21.83 15.48
CA ASN A 567 27.99 22.93 15.74
C ASN A 567 29.05 23.05 14.64
N LYS A 568 29.55 21.93 14.10
CA LYS A 568 30.49 21.93 12.97
C LYS A 568 29.85 22.54 11.72
N HIS A 569 28.58 22.26 11.44
CA HIS A 569 27.88 22.88 10.32
C HIS A 569 27.69 24.38 10.52
N LEU A 570 27.24 24.80 11.70
CA LEU A 570 27.04 26.23 12.02
C LEU A 570 28.33 27.03 11.89
N ARG A 571 29.48 26.48 12.34
CA ARG A 571 30.80 27.12 12.17
C ARG A 571 31.18 27.35 10.71
N LYS A 572 30.75 26.48 9.79
CA LYS A 572 31.00 26.65 8.34
C LYS A 572 30.14 27.75 7.72
N LEU A 573 29.00 28.07 8.32
CA LEU A 573 28.09 29.12 7.87
C LEU A 573 28.49 30.51 8.38
N SER A 574 29.16 30.57 9.54
CA SER A 574 29.80 31.80 10.01
C SER A 574 30.96 32.16 9.08
N PRO A 575 31.00 33.36 8.48
CA PRO A 575 32.16 33.77 7.69
C PRO A 575 33.35 33.89 8.64
N TYR A 576 34.30 32.95 8.56
CA TYR A 576 35.57 33.08 9.29
C TYR A 576 36.74 33.14 8.33
N LYS A 577 37.53 34.21 8.51
CA LYS A 577 38.83 34.45 7.91
C LYS A 577 39.69 33.17 7.97
N SER A 578 40.37 32.92 6.86
CA SER A 578 41.30 31.81 6.62
C SER A 578 42.18 31.44 7.82
N THR A 579 42.40 30.14 8.03
CA THR A 579 43.74 29.51 7.98
C THR A 579 43.62 27.99 8.19
N GLY A 580 44.32 27.22 7.36
CA GLY A 580 44.60 25.79 7.57
C GLY A 580 43.61 24.82 6.92
N VAL A 581 43.85 24.45 5.66
CA VAL A 581 43.19 23.33 4.98
C VAL A 581 43.73 22.02 5.58
N ILE A 582 42.86 21.23 6.23
CA ILE A 582 43.10 19.80 6.44
C ILE A 582 42.21 19.06 5.44
N VAL A 583 42.83 18.49 4.41
CA VAL A 583 42.20 17.53 3.52
C VAL A 583 42.11 16.20 4.27
N ILE A 584 40.89 15.72 4.53
CA ILE A 584 40.67 14.32 4.90
C ILE A 584 40.46 13.56 3.58
N PRO A 585 41.25 12.51 3.28
CA PRO A 585 41.07 11.75 2.05
C PRO A 585 39.72 11.06 2.05
N TYR A 586 38.99 11.28 0.96
CA TYR A 586 37.78 10.55 0.59
C TYR A 586 38.17 9.11 0.24
N ASP A 587 37.57 8.10 0.90
CA ASP A 587 37.69 6.69 0.47
C ASP A 587 36.42 6.29 -0.32
N PRO A 588 36.52 6.16 -1.66
CA PRO A 588 35.39 5.77 -2.51
C PRO A 588 34.88 4.34 -2.23
N ARG A 589 35.64 3.50 -1.52
CA ARG A 589 35.27 2.10 -1.23
C ARG A 589 34.18 1.96 -0.16
N LEU A 590 33.84 3.05 0.54
CA LEU A 590 32.69 3.11 1.45
C LEU A 590 31.35 3.36 0.74
N GLU A 591 31.36 3.65 -0.58
CA GLU A 591 30.14 3.82 -1.38
C GLU A 591 29.76 2.57 -2.19
N SER A 592 30.73 1.75 -2.60
CA SER A 592 30.51 0.64 -3.54
C SER A 592 29.72 -0.54 -2.98
N SER A 593 29.36 -0.53 -1.69
CA SER A 593 28.61 -1.62 -1.04
C SER A 593 27.14 -1.28 -0.70
N PHE A 594 26.63 -0.11 -1.11
CA PHE A 594 25.30 0.38 -0.68
C PHE A 594 24.37 0.78 -1.83
N ASP A 595 24.51 0.14 -2.99
CA ASP A 595 23.64 0.40 -4.13
C ASP A 595 22.32 -0.37 -3.95
N ASP A 596 21.36 0.26 -3.26
CA ASP A 596 19.95 -0.18 -3.20
C ASP A 596 19.27 0.06 -4.56
N GLN A 597 19.85 -0.42 -5.66
CA GLN A 597 19.18 -0.40 -6.98
C GLN A 597 18.09 -1.47 -7.00
N PRO A 598 17.10 -1.37 -7.92
CA PRO A 598 16.26 -2.52 -8.23
C PRO A 598 17.13 -3.75 -8.44
N LEU A 599 16.71 -4.91 -7.92
CA LEU A 599 17.31 -6.19 -8.30
C LEU A 599 17.34 -6.22 -9.84
N LYS A 600 18.53 -6.20 -10.43
CA LYS A 600 18.76 -6.47 -11.85
C LYS A 600 18.39 -7.93 -12.11
N ARG A 601 17.10 -8.25 -12.17
CA ARG A 601 16.61 -9.57 -12.58
C ARG A 601 16.73 -9.64 -14.10
N THR A 602 17.94 -9.88 -14.60
CA THR A 602 18.16 -10.28 -15.98
C THR A 602 17.64 -11.70 -16.18
N SER A 603 16.90 -11.93 -17.26
CA SER A 603 16.10 -13.13 -17.53
C SER A 603 16.88 -14.41 -17.84
N THR A 604 18.17 -14.54 -17.49
CA THR A 604 19.00 -15.61 -18.06
C THR A 604 20.05 -16.29 -17.17
N SER A 605 20.50 -15.72 -16.03
CA SER A 605 21.61 -16.33 -15.25
C SER A 605 21.26 -16.91 -13.87
N ASP A 606 20.14 -16.52 -13.25
CA ASP A 606 19.74 -16.98 -11.89
C ASP A 606 18.59 -18.01 -11.88
N ASP A 607 18.05 -18.38 -13.04
CA ASP A 607 16.80 -19.14 -13.14
C ASP A 607 16.89 -20.57 -12.57
N GLN A 608 18.05 -21.22 -12.67
CA GLN A 608 18.21 -22.60 -12.20
C GLN A 608 18.34 -22.67 -10.66
N SER A 609 19.00 -21.70 -10.04
CA SER A 609 19.10 -21.56 -8.59
C SER A 609 17.73 -21.24 -7.97
N GLU A 610 16.99 -20.30 -8.56
CA GLU A 610 15.65 -19.93 -8.12
C GLU A 610 14.65 -21.08 -8.31
N THR A 611 14.72 -21.79 -9.44
CA THR A 611 13.89 -22.99 -9.69
C THR A 611 14.17 -24.10 -8.69
N ASN A 612 15.44 -24.37 -8.37
CA ASN A 612 15.81 -25.35 -7.36
C ASN A 612 15.34 -24.93 -5.95
N SER A 613 15.41 -23.64 -5.64
CA SER A 613 14.88 -23.08 -4.39
C SER A 613 13.36 -23.27 -4.28
N LEU A 614 12.61 -22.98 -5.34
CA LEU A 614 11.15 -23.18 -5.40
C LEU A 614 10.78 -24.66 -5.27
N ASN A 615 11.46 -25.54 -6.01
CA ASN A 615 11.22 -26.97 -5.92
C ASN A 615 11.49 -27.50 -4.50
N SER A 616 12.58 -27.06 -3.86
CA SER A 616 12.91 -27.41 -2.48
C SER A 616 11.90 -26.83 -1.48
N LEU A 617 11.47 -25.58 -1.67
CA LEU A 617 10.48 -24.94 -0.81
C LEU A 617 9.15 -25.70 -0.85
N PHE A 618 8.67 -26.00 -2.04
CA PHE A 618 7.39 -26.68 -2.23
C PHE A 618 7.43 -28.17 -1.86
N SER A 619 8.56 -28.86 -2.04
CA SER A 619 8.71 -30.26 -1.59
C SER A 619 8.72 -30.38 -0.06
N ASN A 620 9.46 -29.50 0.63
CA ASN A 620 9.53 -29.47 2.09
C ASN A 620 8.16 -29.16 2.74
N LEU A 621 7.33 -28.37 2.07
CA LEU A 621 5.97 -28.06 2.52
C LEU A 621 5.05 -29.26 2.42
N LYS A 622 5.09 -29.98 1.30
CA LYS A 622 4.33 -31.23 1.10
C LYS A 622 4.71 -32.32 2.10
N GLU A 623 5.98 -32.40 2.50
CA GLU A 623 6.41 -33.33 3.56
C GLU A 623 5.87 -32.95 4.95
N ARG A 624 5.79 -31.66 5.27
CA ARG A 624 5.21 -31.19 6.54
C ARG A 624 3.71 -31.41 6.59
N GLU A 625 2.99 -31.12 5.52
CA GLU A 625 1.56 -31.42 5.39
C GLU A 625 1.28 -32.91 5.64
N LYS A 626 2.10 -33.80 5.06
CA LYS A 626 2.01 -35.24 5.34
C LYS A 626 2.20 -35.54 6.82
N LYS A 627 3.26 -35.00 7.45
CA LYS A 627 3.54 -35.23 8.89
C LYS A 627 2.43 -34.72 9.80
N ASP A 628 1.87 -33.56 9.52
CA ASP A 628 0.78 -32.98 10.31
C ASP A 628 -0.52 -33.77 10.10
N ALA A 629 -0.81 -34.23 8.88
CA ALA A 629 -1.93 -35.13 8.60
C ALA A 629 -1.80 -36.48 9.34
N TYR A 630 -0.61 -37.07 9.37
CA TYR A 630 -0.34 -38.28 10.16
C TYR A 630 -0.48 -38.04 11.67
N PHE A 631 -0.08 -36.86 12.17
CA PHE A 631 -0.25 -36.50 13.57
C PHE A 631 -1.74 -36.36 13.96
N VAL A 632 -2.54 -35.71 13.12
CA VAL A 632 -3.99 -35.57 13.34
C VAL A 632 -4.69 -36.93 13.25
N LEU A 633 -4.35 -37.76 12.26
CA LEU A 633 -4.87 -39.13 12.16
C LEU A 633 -4.47 -39.99 13.38
N GLY A 634 -3.24 -39.83 13.88
CA GLY A 634 -2.77 -40.48 15.10
C GLY A 634 -3.54 -40.03 16.35
N ALA A 635 -3.82 -38.73 16.48
CA ALA A 635 -4.61 -38.18 17.57
C ALA A 635 -6.08 -38.66 17.53
N ILE A 636 -6.70 -38.69 16.35
CA ILE A 636 -8.04 -39.24 16.15
C ILE A 636 -8.07 -40.74 16.51
N GLY A 637 -7.07 -41.52 16.08
CA GLY A 637 -6.93 -42.94 16.44
C GLY A 637 -6.79 -43.18 17.95
N LEU A 638 -6.11 -42.27 18.66
CA LEU A 638 -5.98 -42.29 20.12
C LEU A 638 -7.32 -42.00 20.82
N THR A 639 -8.07 -41.01 20.34
CA THR A 639 -9.39 -40.68 20.91
C THR A 639 -10.42 -41.79 20.69
N ILE A 640 -10.42 -42.44 19.52
CA ILE A 640 -11.28 -43.60 19.24
C ILE A 640 -10.89 -44.78 20.14
N SER A 641 -9.59 -45.04 20.31
CA SER A 641 -9.08 -46.08 21.22
C SER A 641 -9.51 -45.82 22.67
N LEU A 642 -9.40 -44.58 23.17
CA LEU A 642 -9.86 -44.22 24.52
C LEU A 642 -11.39 -44.38 24.67
N ALA A 643 -12.17 -44.01 23.66
CA ALA A 643 -13.62 -44.19 23.69
C ALA A 643 -14.03 -45.67 23.73
N ILE A 644 -13.33 -46.54 23.00
CA ILE A 644 -13.54 -47.99 23.02
C ILE A 644 -13.17 -48.57 24.38
N VAL A 645 -12.03 -48.16 24.96
CA VAL A 645 -11.61 -48.59 26.31
C VAL A 645 -12.64 -48.16 27.36
N LEU A 646 -13.13 -46.93 27.30
CA LEU A 646 -14.18 -46.45 28.20
C LEU A 646 -15.50 -47.22 28.04
N LEU A 647 -15.86 -47.60 26.81
CA LEU A 647 -17.03 -48.45 26.55
C LEU A 647 -16.86 -49.87 27.11
N ILE A 648 -15.67 -50.46 26.98
CA ILE A 648 -15.35 -51.78 27.55
C ILE A 648 -15.39 -51.73 29.06
N ILE A 649 -14.77 -50.73 29.69
CA ILE A 649 -14.81 -50.52 31.15
C ILE A 649 -16.26 -50.37 31.62
N LYS A 650 -17.07 -49.57 30.94
CA LYS A 650 -18.48 -49.39 31.27
C LYS A 650 -19.31 -50.67 31.13
N LYS A 651 -18.91 -51.58 30.24
CA LYS A 651 -19.55 -52.89 30.03
C LYS A 651 -19.08 -53.96 31.02
N LEU A 652 -17.86 -53.82 31.57
CA LEU A 652 -17.33 -54.67 32.64
C LEU A 652 -17.79 -54.24 34.04
N LEU A 653 -18.18 -52.98 34.21
CA LEU A 653 -18.74 -52.43 35.46
C LEU A 653 -20.27 -52.62 35.57
N LYS A 654 -20.93 -53.10 34.53
CA LYS A 654 -22.31 -53.57 34.51
C LYS A 654 -22.32 -55.08 34.61
#